data_AF-A0A1A6ABI0-F1
#
_entry.id   AF-A0A1A6ABI0-F1
#
_cell.length_a   1.000
_cell.length_b   1.000
_cell.length_c   1.000
_cell.angle_alpha   90.00
_cell.angle_beta   90.00
_cell.angle_gamma   90.00
#
_symmetry.space_group_name_H-M   'P 1'
#
loop_
_entity.id
_entity.type
_entity.pdbx_description
1 polymer ?
#
loop_
_entity_poly.entity_id
_entity_poly.type
_entity_poly.pdbx_seq_one_letter_code
_entity_poly.pdbx_strand_id
1 'polypeptide(L)'
;MISLLRSSQLPLSYRFIHRAVCRAPSKNPANRRRLHQAFGRSPSIASRQILDAFYVAQPSSINVNGLIRRPTRSKTGHFPSPSSRHLHHSQLSNTSTPRSPRPQRSKSGRRIRGLRNLLLFLALLSIVYYTVSPFRHTVLAGVRCARLMRAVLMDVWDYKQVFAAEERLGEPGRELTDEEKQIRRKVRKDCHTRSATRLLEALKKNSGIYVKLGQHVAAVQVLPKEWTQTMTPLQDQCFPTPLDDIDDMLKEDLGLGINDLFQDFQPNPIGVASLAQVHRAIDKKTGRSVAVKIQHADLKEFAKIDMHTVNFAIHFVKYVFPEFEFSWLGEEMNHMLPLEMDFTNEALNSKRCRDEFKHLRGKTSLYLPEVLWAEKRCMVMEYIEGARVDDLVYLKDHGIDRNQVSQELSRIFSQMVYLNGNFHADPHHGNLLIRPKAKFSTSPFNFDVCLLDHGQYFDIPDDLRVNYAHFWLSLIKKSSKKTTEERRYYAKLVGNIDEDMYPFLESAITGQINMADETNDPSYGDGVRPTSLLELGKGSMDDNQVGKLRAAMMERDDLIVSIFELLRTVPKRLLMILKLSDLQRSLDQSLATTHGQSRIFVIVARYCSKAVWQDEIRSIRSTLAQNGLSLSVARRFVSSLWDYTYWNMTLGLVEYGMDLRARVIKMSLWIHGLGKGGLKEAEDEAAGLRTKREIGQTALGLS
;
A
#
# COMPACT_ATOMS: atom_id res chain seq x y z
N MET A 1 54.76 6.83 15.79
CA MET A 1 54.84 7.66 17.02
C MET A 1 54.54 9.13 16.69
N ILE A 2 53.36 9.41 16.12
CA ILE A 2 52.74 10.73 15.91
C ILE A 2 51.23 10.43 15.77
N SER A 3 50.30 10.72 16.68
CA SER A 3 50.37 11.18 18.08
C SER A 3 50.61 12.68 18.37
N LEU A 4 49.96 13.11 19.46
CA LEU A 4 50.18 14.29 20.30
C LEU A 4 50.30 15.68 19.64
N LEU A 5 49.14 16.31 19.44
CA LEU A 5 48.69 17.63 19.98
C LEU A 5 47.43 18.05 19.17
N ARG A 6 46.18 17.70 19.52
CA ARG A 6 45.35 18.22 20.66
C ARG A 6 45.66 19.71 20.95
N SER A 7 44.74 20.66 20.76
CA SER A 7 43.53 20.81 21.59
C SER A 7 42.62 21.99 21.17
N SER A 8 41.35 21.97 21.63
CA SER A 8 40.30 23.03 21.55
C SER A 8 39.78 23.38 20.13
N GLN A 9 38.48 23.42 19.81
CA GLN A 9 37.28 23.78 20.59
C GLN A 9 36.02 22.98 20.16
N LEU A 10 35.05 22.85 21.07
CA LEU A 10 33.65 22.43 20.82
C LEU A 10 32.76 23.69 20.70
N PRO A 11 31.55 23.58 20.13
CA PRO A 11 30.39 23.72 21.04
C PRO A 11 29.16 22.84 20.75
N LEU A 12 28.63 22.29 21.85
CA LEU A 12 27.20 22.21 22.24
C LEU A 12 26.17 21.58 21.29
N SER A 13 25.72 20.39 21.68
CA SER A 13 24.55 19.71 21.11
C SER A 13 23.24 20.07 21.81
N TYR A 14 22.14 19.98 21.06
CA TYR A 14 20.74 20.28 21.43
C TYR A 14 20.20 19.51 22.67
N ARG A 15 20.96 18.54 23.21
CA ARG A 15 20.52 17.63 24.29
C ARG A 15 20.53 18.24 25.70
N PHE A 16 21.14 19.41 25.90
CA PHE A 16 21.20 20.04 27.24
C PHE A 16 19.97 20.88 27.60
N ILE A 17 19.35 21.56 26.62
CA ILE A 17 18.20 22.46 26.87
C ILE A 17 16.97 21.65 27.33
N HIS A 18 16.72 20.49 26.72
CA HIS A 18 15.58 19.63 27.08
C HIS A 18 15.65 19.01 28.49
N ARG A 19 16.84 19.01 29.14
CA ARG A 19 16.98 18.53 30.53
C ARG A 19 16.84 19.63 31.58
N ALA A 20 16.94 20.90 31.20
CA ALA A 20 16.76 22.04 32.11
C ALA A 20 15.28 22.41 32.34
N VAL A 21 14.41 22.19 31.35
CA VAL A 21 12.99 22.59 31.42
C VAL A 21 12.13 21.62 32.23
N CYS A 22 12.51 20.34 32.34
CA CYS A 22 11.68 19.30 32.98
C CYS A 22 11.94 19.05 34.48
N ARG A 23 12.49 20.02 35.23
CA ARG A 23 12.66 19.94 36.69
C ARG A 23 12.27 21.22 37.44
N ALA A 24 10.96 21.45 37.56
CA ALA A 24 10.38 22.30 38.61
C ALA A 24 8.99 21.76 38.99
N PRO A 25 8.75 21.30 40.23
CA PRO A 25 7.44 20.83 40.65
C PRO A 25 6.55 22.03 41.05
N SER A 26 5.53 22.33 40.26
CA SER A 26 4.58 23.41 40.54
C SER A 26 3.14 22.89 40.59
N LYS A 27 2.64 22.65 41.80
CA LYS A 27 1.25 22.24 42.07
C LYS A 27 0.33 23.47 42.09
N ASN A 28 -0.14 23.97 40.94
CA ASN A 28 -1.33 24.84 40.91
C ASN A 28 -2.00 24.94 39.51
N PRO A 29 -3.33 24.75 39.34
CA PRO A 29 -3.97 24.75 38.01
C PRO A 29 -4.06 26.13 37.32
N ALA A 30 -3.94 27.23 38.07
CA ALA A 30 -4.30 28.56 37.59
C ALA A 30 -3.37 29.16 36.50
N ASN A 31 -2.09 28.73 36.44
CA ASN A 31 -1.12 29.35 35.54
C ASN A 31 -1.15 28.86 34.08
N ARG A 32 -1.90 27.80 33.75
CA ARG A 32 -2.02 27.30 32.35
C ARG A 32 -2.77 28.28 31.44
N ARG A 33 -3.66 29.12 31.97
CA ARG A 33 -4.52 30.03 31.17
C ARG A 33 -3.85 31.35 30.74
N ARG A 34 -2.70 31.76 31.31
CA ARG A 34 -2.01 33.01 30.92
C ARG A 34 -0.98 32.87 29.80
N LEU A 35 -0.47 31.66 29.54
CA LEU A 35 0.49 31.41 28.44
C LEU A 35 -0.17 31.36 27.05
N HIS A 36 -1.45 30.99 26.95
CA HIS A 36 -2.18 30.95 25.68
C HIS A 36 -2.66 32.32 25.16
N GLN A 37 -2.63 33.39 25.96
CA GLN A 37 -3.02 34.74 25.53
C GLN A 37 -1.86 35.57 24.96
N ALA A 38 -0.61 35.08 24.99
CA ALA A 38 0.57 35.84 24.60
C ALA A 38 0.99 35.70 23.13
N PHE A 39 0.43 34.76 22.36
CA PHE A 39 0.79 34.51 20.96
C PHE A 39 -0.24 34.97 19.92
N GLY A 40 -1.31 35.64 20.36
CA GLY A 40 -2.35 36.21 19.48
C GLY A 40 -2.16 37.71 19.22
N ARG A 41 -1.09 38.11 18.51
CA ARG A 41 -0.96 39.46 17.87
C ARG A 41 0.24 39.51 16.91
N SER A 42 -0.05 39.70 15.63
CA SER A 42 0.93 39.97 14.57
C SER A 42 1.42 41.43 14.58
N PRO A 43 2.71 41.70 14.37
CA PRO A 43 3.18 42.98 13.85
C PRO A 43 3.41 42.91 12.34
N SER A 44 2.66 43.71 11.59
CA SER A 44 3.01 44.05 10.21
C SER A 44 4.21 44.99 10.18
N ILE A 45 5.29 44.64 9.48
CA ILE A 45 6.30 45.51 8.80
C ILE A 45 7.46 44.58 8.37
N ALA A 46 7.63 44.34 7.05
CA ALA A 46 8.88 43.90 6.39
C ALA A 46 8.70 43.66 4.87
N SER A 47 7.87 44.45 4.17
CA SER A 47 7.63 44.28 2.73
C SER A 47 8.51 45.21 1.87
N ARG A 48 9.85 45.04 1.92
CA ARG A 48 10.83 45.57 0.94
C ARG A 48 12.29 45.19 1.26
N GLN A 49 12.60 43.90 1.15
CA GLN A 49 13.93 43.31 0.93
C GLN A 49 13.71 41.78 0.80
N ILE A 50 14.62 41.04 0.17
CA ILE A 50 14.42 39.65 -0.30
C ILE A 50 13.55 39.57 -1.58
N LEU A 51 14.02 40.21 -2.66
CA LEU A 51 13.61 39.87 -4.04
C LEU A 51 14.76 39.97 -5.08
N ASP A 52 16.01 40.23 -4.64
CA ASP A 52 17.20 40.42 -5.50
C ASP A 52 18.27 39.32 -5.32
N ALA A 53 17.92 38.15 -4.79
CA ALA A 53 18.86 37.08 -4.44
C ALA A 53 18.68 35.77 -5.24
N PHE A 54 18.01 35.81 -6.40
CA PHE A 54 17.76 34.65 -7.26
C PHE A 54 18.02 34.92 -8.75
N TYR A 55 19.17 35.52 -9.06
CA TYR A 55 19.81 35.44 -10.38
C TYR A 55 21.33 35.33 -10.20
N VAL A 56 22.01 34.71 -11.17
CA VAL A 56 23.46 34.39 -11.23
C VAL A 56 23.88 33.09 -10.54
N ALA A 57 23.86 31.99 -11.31
CA ALA A 57 24.91 30.97 -11.32
C ALA A 57 24.78 30.09 -12.58
N GLN A 58 25.59 30.36 -13.63
CA GLN A 58 25.90 29.37 -14.67
C GLN A 58 27.39 29.00 -14.55
N PRO A 59 27.78 27.74 -14.82
CA PRO A 59 29.15 27.28 -14.65
C PRO A 59 30.05 27.68 -15.83
N SER A 60 31.26 28.11 -15.52
CA SER A 60 32.30 28.48 -16.50
C SER A 60 33.16 27.27 -16.90
N SER A 61 33.20 26.94 -18.19
CA SER A 61 34.12 25.94 -18.76
C SER A 61 35.29 26.60 -19.50
N ILE A 62 36.50 26.31 -19.01
CA ILE A 62 37.82 26.21 -19.67
C ILE A 62 38.02 26.97 -21.01
N ASN A 63 38.99 27.89 -20.99
CA ASN A 63 39.43 28.73 -22.12
C ASN A 63 40.64 28.12 -22.83
N VAL A 64 40.66 28.07 -24.16
CA VAL A 64 41.81 27.65 -24.99
C VAL A 64 41.94 28.52 -26.25
N ASN A 65 43.15 29.06 -26.43
CA ASN A 65 43.72 29.69 -27.64
C ASN A 65 43.23 31.07 -28.13
N GLY A 66 44.20 32.00 -28.23
CA GLY A 66 44.46 32.67 -29.52
C GLY A 66 44.29 34.19 -29.60
N LEU A 67 45.26 34.97 -29.09
CA LEU A 67 45.47 36.34 -29.61
C LEU A 67 45.99 36.28 -31.06
N ILE A 68 45.61 37.26 -31.90
CA ILE A 68 46.53 38.05 -32.76
C ILE A 68 45.84 39.29 -33.36
N ARG A 69 46.37 40.46 -32.99
CA ARG A 69 46.55 41.75 -33.73
C ARG A 69 45.46 42.35 -34.67
N ARG A 70 45.06 43.59 -34.32
CA ARG A 70 44.78 44.76 -35.21
C ARG A 70 46.04 45.09 -36.08
N PRO A 71 46.03 45.91 -37.19
CA PRO A 71 45.29 47.18 -37.32
C PRO A 71 45.00 47.81 -38.73
N THR A 72 44.45 49.05 -38.71
CA THR A 72 44.62 50.21 -39.65
C THR A 72 44.19 50.22 -41.14
N ARG A 73 43.13 51.02 -41.41
CA ARG A 73 43.11 52.34 -42.14
C ARG A 73 43.31 52.45 -43.68
N SER A 74 42.22 52.90 -44.35
CA SER A 74 42.11 53.84 -45.51
C SER A 74 42.64 53.52 -46.93
N LYS A 75 41.72 53.59 -47.93
CA LYS A 75 41.77 54.29 -49.26
C LYS A 75 40.53 53.84 -50.09
N THR A 76 39.58 54.71 -50.47
CA THR A 76 39.47 55.53 -51.71
C THR A 76 39.57 54.77 -53.06
N GLY A 77 38.44 54.71 -53.80
CA GLY A 77 38.40 55.09 -55.24
C GLY A 77 38.37 54.01 -56.35
N HIS A 78 37.27 54.05 -57.14
CA HIS A 78 37.12 53.75 -58.59
C HIS A 78 37.17 52.31 -59.19
N PHE A 79 35.99 51.84 -59.63
CA PHE A 79 35.53 51.54 -61.02
C PHE A 79 36.56 51.38 -62.18
N PRO A 80 36.29 50.56 -63.26
CA PRO A 80 35.13 50.80 -64.17
C PRO A 80 34.52 49.66 -65.06
N SER A 81 33.20 49.79 -65.35
CA SER A 81 32.52 49.59 -66.68
C SER A 81 32.48 48.17 -67.35
N PRO A 82 31.79 47.94 -68.51
CA PRO A 82 30.91 48.83 -69.33
C PRO A 82 29.55 48.25 -69.88
N SER A 83 28.59 49.14 -70.22
CA SER A 83 27.51 49.01 -71.25
C SER A 83 26.36 47.96 -71.05
N SER A 84 25.12 48.11 -71.58
CA SER A 84 24.60 48.96 -72.68
C SER A 84 23.06 49.25 -72.63
N ARG A 85 22.61 50.23 -73.45
CA ARG A 85 21.29 50.41 -74.13
C ARG A 85 19.99 50.77 -73.36
N HIS A 86 19.63 52.06 -73.53
CA HIS A 86 18.32 52.65 -73.93
C HIS A 86 16.98 51.90 -73.76
N LEU A 87 15.99 52.65 -73.29
CA LEU A 87 14.58 52.57 -73.71
C LEU A 87 13.98 53.99 -73.88
N HIS A 88 12.97 54.12 -74.74
CA HIS A 88 12.47 55.39 -75.30
C HIS A 88 11.51 56.19 -74.39
N HIS A 89 11.59 57.52 -74.51
CA HIS A 89 10.49 58.50 -74.67
C HIS A 89 9.06 58.07 -74.25
N SER A 90 8.47 58.70 -73.21
CA SER A 90 7.53 59.87 -73.30
C SER A 90 6.13 59.53 -73.84
N GLN A 91 4.99 60.09 -73.39
CA GLN A 91 4.72 61.34 -72.68
C GLN A 91 3.25 61.33 -72.14
N LEU A 92 2.81 62.42 -71.48
CA LEU A 92 1.40 62.79 -71.16
C LEU A 92 0.68 61.97 -70.06
N SER A 93 -0.20 62.54 -69.24
CA SER A 93 -0.33 63.92 -68.70
C SER A 93 -1.33 63.91 -67.52
N ASN A 94 -1.17 64.82 -66.57
CA ASN A 94 -2.01 64.89 -65.36
C ASN A 94 -3.50 65.14 -65.65
N THR A 95 -4.38 64.45 -64.91
CA THR A 95 -5.70 64.98 -64.51
C THR A 95 -5.90 64.80 -63.01
N SER A 96 -6.38 65.85 -62.35
CA SER A 96 -6.53 65.94 -60.89
C SER A 96 -7.96 65.66 -60.46
N THR A 97 -8.14 64.78 -59.47
CA THR A 97 -9.41 64.57 -58.73
C THR A 97 -9.09 64.05 -57.31
N PRO A 98 -10.02 64.14 -56.34
CA PRO A 98 -9.68 64.69 -55.01
C PRO A 98 -9.27 63.68 -53.93
N ARG A 99 -8.83 64.20 -52.78
CA ARG A 99 -8.45 63.43 -51.57
C ARG A 99 -9.52 62.41 -51.18
N SER A 100 -9.21 61.12 -51.37
CA SER A 100 -9.93 60.01 -50.73
C SER A 100 -9.28 59.63 -49.37
N PRO A 101 -10.03 59.04 -48.42
CA PRO A 101 -9.50 58.73 -47.10
C PRO A 101 -8.49 57.58 -47.13
N ARG A 102 -7.49 57.60 -46.24
CA ARG A 102 -6.55 56.47 -46.05
C ARG A 102 -7.35 55.17 -45.83
N PRO A 103 -7.08 54.08 -46.56
CA PRO A 103 -7.83 52.84 -46.40
C PRO A 103 -7.59 52.24 -45.00
N GLN A 104 -8.66 52.10 -44.23
CA GLN A 104 -8.62 51.33 -42.98
C GLN A 104 -8.27 49.88 -43.31
N ARG A 105 -7.07 49.42 -42.91
CA ARG A 105 -6.69 48.01 -42.99
C ARG A 105 -7.71 47.17 -42.20
N SER A 106 -8.54 46.42 -42.91
CA SER A 106 -9.69 45.73 -42.31
C SER A 106 -9.25 44.77 -41.19
N LYS A 107 -9.92 44.85 -40.03
CA LYS A 107 -9.65 43.98 -38.87
C LYS A 107 -9.87 42.49 -39.20
N SER A 108 -10.75 42.21 -40.18
CA SER A 108 -11.03 40.88 -40.73
C SER A 108 -9.76 40.18 -41.24
N GLY A 109 -8.96 40.84 -42.07
CA GLY A 109 -7.75 40.25 -42.67
C GLY A 109 -6.63 39.92 -41.68
N ARG A 110 -6.71 40.37 -40.41
CA ARG A 110 -5.82 39.87 -39.33
C ARG A 110 -6.39 38.63 -38.65
N ARG A 111 -7.70 38.57 -38.40
CA ARG A 111 -8.35 37.39 -37.80
C ARG A 111 -8.20 36.15 -38.69
N ILE A 112 -8.43 36.29 -40.00
CA ILE A 112 -8.27 35.19 -40.97
C ILE A 112 -6.82 34.70 -41.02
N ARG A 113 -5.83 35.60 -41.00
CA ARG A 113 -4.41 35.21 -40.92
C ARG A 113 -4.04 34.56 -39.59
N GLY A 114 -4.61 35.03 -38.47
CA GLY A 114 -4.44 34.41 -37.16
C GLY A 114 -4.97 32.98 -37.14
N LEU A 115 -6.19 32.76 -37.66
CA LEU A 115 -6.81 31.44 -37.77
C LEU A 115 -6.01 30.50 -38.68
N ARG A 116 -5.56 30.98 -39.84
CA ARG A 116 -4.71 30.19 -40.76
C ARG A 116 -3.37 29.82 -40.11
N ASN A 117 -2.72 30.75 -39.43
CA ASN A 117 -1.44 30.49 -38.76
C ASN A 117 -1.63 29.52 -37.57
N LEU A 118 -2.76 29.60 -36.86
CA LEU A 118 -3.13 28.63 -35.82
C LEU A 118 -3.35 27.23 -36.40
N LEU A 119 -4.07 27.10 -37.52
CA LEU A 119 -4.29 25.81 -38.20
C LEU A 119 -2.98 25.20 -38.70
N LEU A 120 -2.09 26.00 -39.31
CA LEU A 120 -0.75 25.55 -39.73
C LEU A 120 0.10 25.13 -38.53
N PHE A 121 0.03 25.86 -37.40
CA PHE A 121 0.73 25.48 -36.17
C PHE A 121 0.18 24.18 -35.57
N LEU A 122 -1.14 24.00 -35.52
CA LEU A 122 -1.77 22.76 -35.05
C LEU A 122 -1.45 21.56 -35.95
N ALA A 123 -1.43 21.76 -37.27
CA ALA A 123 -1.02 20.73 -38.23
C ALA A 123 0.46 20.34 -38.03
N LEU A 124 1.35 21.32 -37.85
CA LEU A 124 2.76 21.06 -37.53
C LEU A 124 2.90 20.33 -36.19
N LEU A 125 2.16 20.74 -35.16
CA LEU A 125 2.17 20.09 -33.85
C LEU A 125 1.68 18.63 -33.93
N SER A 126 0.66 18.36 -34.75
CA SER A 126 0.15 17.02 -35.03
C SER A 126 1.18 16.16 -35.76
N ILE A 127 1.84 16.70 -36.78
CA ILE A 127 2.94 15.99 -37.48
C ILE A 127 4.05 15.65 -36.48
N VAL A 128 4.52 16.61 -35.68
CA VAL A 128 5.56 16.38 -34.67
C VAL A 128 5.11 15.36 -33.60
N TYR A 129 3.83 15.33 -33.23
CA TYR A 129 3.27 14.33 -32.32
C TYR A 129 3.33 12.90 -32.88
N TYR A 130 3.10 12.70 -34.17
CA TYR A 130 3.18 11.37 -34.79
C TYR A 130 4.59 10.98 -35.25
N THR A 131 5.47 11.93 -35.56
CA THR A 131 6.84 11.65 -36.05
C THR A 131 7.93 11.69 -34.99
N VAL A 132 7.76 12.44 -33.89
CA VAL A 132 8.79 12.63 -32.85
C VAL A 132 8.33 11.99 -31.55
N SER A 133 8.75 10.74 -31.33
CA SER A 133 8.42 9.95 -30.13
C SER A 133 8.64 10.72 -28.81
N PRO A 134 9.80 11.38 -28.54
CA PRO A 134 9.99 12.17 -27.31
C PRO A 134 8.97 13.30 -27.10
N PHE A 135 8.46 13.91 -28.17
CA PHE A 135 7.45 14.97 -28.06
C PHE A 135 6.08 14.39 -27.71
N ARG A 136 5.69 13.30 -28.37
CA ARG A 136 4.50 12.49 -28.04
C ARG A 136 4.49 12.10 -26.57
N HIS A 137 5.61 11.57 -26.08
CA HIS A 137 5.84 11.14 -24.71
C HIS A 137 5.69 12.29 -23.71
N THR A 138 6.27 13.46 -24.01
CA THR A 138 6.12 14.68 -23.19
C THR A 138 4.66 15.15 -23.10
N VAL A 139 3.93 15.13 -24.23
CA VAL A 139 2.49 15.48 -24.27
C VAL A 139 1.66 14.50 -23.46
N LEU A 140 1.88 13.19 -23.61
CA LEU A 140 1.18 12.14 -22.86
C LEU A 140 1.43 12.27 -21.36
N ALA A 141 2.68 12.47 -20.94
CA ALA A 141 3.02 12.73 -19.54
C ALA A 141 2.26 13.96 -19.00
N GLY A 142 2.25 15.07 -19.74
CA GLY A 142 1.49 16.27 -19.37
C GLY A 142 0.00 16.02 -19.19
N VAL A 143 -0.62 15.20 -20.06
CA VAL A 143 -2.03 14.78 -19.94
C VAL A 143 -2.27 13.92 -18.69
N ARG A 144 -1.39 12.96 -18.39
CA ARG A 144 -1.47 12.12 -17.16
C ARG A 144 -1.42 12.97 -15.90
N CYS A 145 -0.48 13.92 -15.85
CA CYS A 145 -0.30 14.86 -14.75
C CYS A 145 -1.53 15.76 -14.55
N ALA A 146 -2.01 16.37 -15.64
CA ALA A 146 -3.17 17.25 -15.61
C ALA A 146 -4.46 16.52 -15.18
N ARG A 147 -4.60 15.24 -15.55
CA ARG A 147 -5.74 14.41 -15.16
C ARG A 147 -5.80 14.16 -13.65
N LEU A 148 -4.66 13.77 -13.04
CA LEU A 148 -4.56 13.60 -11.60
C LEU A 148 -4.80 14.94 -10.87
N MET A 149 -4.07 15.99 -11.26
CA MET A 149 -4.16 17.29 -10.58
C MET A 149 -5.55 17.90 -10.69
N ARG A 150 -6.28 17.69 -11.80
CA ARG A 150 -7.68 18.11 -11.91
C ARG A 150 -8.58 17.41 -10.90
N ALA A 151 -8.43 16.10 -10.69
CA ALA A 151 -9.21 15.38 -9.68
C ALA A 151 -8.89 15.92 -8.28
N VAL A 152 -7.61 15.99 -7.91
CA VAL A 152 -7.13 16.48 -6.61
C VAL A 152 -7.59 17.91 -6.33
N LEU A 153 -7.51 18.83 -7.29
CA LEU A 153 -7.99 20.20 -7.12
C LEU A 153 -9.51 20.28 -6.92
N MET A 154 -10.28 19.43 -7.61
CA MET A 154 -11.73 19.34 -7.43
C MET A 154 -12.11 18.71 -6.07
N ASP A 155 -11.38 17.68 -5.62
CA ASP A 155 -11.56 17.07 -4.31
C ASP A 155 -11.28 18.10 -3.19
N VAL A 156 -10.13 18.77 -3.26
CA VAL A 156 -9.74 19.83 -2.31
C VAL A 156 -10.78 20.96 -2.25
N TRP A 157 -11.39 21.31 -3.38
CA TRP A 157 -12.47 22.30 -3.42
C TRP A 157 -13.78 21.78 -2.80
N ASP A 158 -14.17 20.53 -3.06
CA ASP A 158 -15.35 19.87 -2.47
C ASP A 158 -15.22 19.84 -0.93
N TYR A 159 -14.08 19.35 -0.41
CA TYR A 159 -13.79 19.31 1.02
C TYR A 159 -13.76 20.70 1.67
N LYS A 160 -13.18 21.71 1.02
CA LYS A 160 -13.20 23.10 1.56
C LYS A 160 -14.61 23.65 1.70
N GLN A 161 -15.50 23.37 0.76
CA GLN A 161 -16.90 23.80 0.87
C GLN A 161 -17.62 23.09 2.01
N VAL A 162 -17.35 21.80 2.22
CA VAL A 162 -17.92 21.03 3.33
C VAL A 162 -17.43 21.54 4.68
N PHE A 163 -16.12 21.69 4.90
CA PHE A 163 -15.60 22.21 6.16
C PHE A 163 -16.07 23.65 6.44
N ALA A 164 -16.15 24.51 5.42
CA ALA A 164 -16.70 25.87 5.57
C ALA A 164 -18.22 25.89 5.84
N ALA A 165 -18.96 24.84 5.45
CA ALA A 165 -20.37 24.68 5.84
C ALA A 165 -20.51 24.15 7.27
N GLU A 166 -19.58 23.29 7.72
CA GLU A 166 -19.55 22.77 9.09
C GLU A 166 -19.17 23.83 10.12
N GLU A 167 -18.19 24.69 9.81
CA GLU A 167 -17.80 25.82 10.66
C GLU A 167 -18.98 26.79 10.89
N ARG A 168 -19.86 26.95 9.91
CA ARG A 168 -21.11 27.75 10.03
C ARG A 168 -22.19 27.09 10.87
N LEU A 169 -22.15 25.77 11.05
CA LEU A 169 -23.08 25.03 11.91
C LEU A 169 -22.59 24.99 13.37
N GLY A 170 -21.28 25.10 13.60
CA GLY A 170 -20.65 25.06 14.91
C GLY A 170 -20.14 26.43 15.39
N GLU A 171 -21.05 27.34 15.77
CA GLU A 171 -20.62 28.52 16.54
C GLU A 171 -19.94 28.11 17.86
N PRO A 172 -18.84 28.77 18.26
CA PRO A 172 -18.01 28.32 19.38
C PRO A 172 -18.76 28.36 20.72
N GLY A 173 -19.12 27.17 21.22
CA GLY A 173 -19.80 26.98 22.50
C GLY A 173 -21.19 26.32 22.42
N ARG A 174 -21.72 26.04 21.22
CA ARG A 174 -23.00 25.34 21.04
C ARG A 174 -22.80 23.84 20.81
N GLU A 175 -23.42 23.01 21.64
CA GLU A 175 -23.56 21.57 21.35
C GLU A 175 -24.53 21.37 20.17
N LEU A 176 -24.12 20.61 19.16
CA LEU A 176 -24.97 20.30 18.01
C LEU A 176 -26.15 19.41 18.44
N THR A 177 -27.34 19.67 17.89
CA THR A 177 -28.47 18.74 17.98
C THR A 177 -28.17 17.44 17.22
N ASP A 178 -28.86 16.35 17.55
CA ASP A 178 -28.62 15.06 16.89
C ASP A 178 -29.03 15.06 15.41
N GLU A 179 -29.99 15.91 15.02
CA GLU A 179 -30.34 16.16 13.62
C GLU A 179 -29.22 16.90 12.88
N GLU A 180 -28.64 17.96 13.46
CA GLU A 180 -27.49 18.67 12.89
C GLU A 180 -26.27 17.74 12.75
N LYS A 181 -26.04 16.86 13.74
CA LYS A 181 -25.00 15.80 13.66
C LYS A 181 -25.27 14.83 12.50
N GLN A 182 -26.51 14.38 12.31
CA GLN A 182 -26.88 13.48 11.20
C GLN A 182 -26.72 14.15 9.83
N ILE A 183 -27.14 15.41 9.68
CA ILE A 183 -26.96 16.20 8.46
C ILE A 183 -25.47 16.33 8.14
N ARG A 184 -24.65 16.71 9.12
CA ARG A 184 -23.18 16.79 8.98
C ARG A 184 -22.56 15.45 8.53
N ARG A 185 -22.94 14.34 9.17
CA ARG A 185 -22.50 12.99 8.77
C ARG A 185 -22.84 12.67 7.31
N LYS A 186 -24.07 12.96 6.89
CA LYS A 186 -24.53 12.73 5.50
C LYS A 186 -23.73 13.56 4.49
N VAL A 187 -23.54 14.86 4.76
CA VAL A 187 -22.77 15.76 3.87
C VAL A 187 -21.32 15.30 3.72
N ARG A 188 -20.65 14.88 4.82
CA ARG A 188 -19.29 14.30 4.76
C ARG A 188 -19.25 13.01 3.94
N LYS A 189 -20.17 12.09 4.20
CA LYS A 189 -20.28 10.80 3.47
C LYS A 189 -20.46 11.02 1.96
N ASP A 190 -21.35 11.92 1.58
CA ASP A 190 -21.59 12.26 0.19
C ASP A 190 -20.32 12.89 -0.45
N CYS A 191 -19.58 13.71 0.30
CA CYS A 191 -18.30 14.29 -0.13
C CYS A 191 -17.20 13.24 -0.31
N HIS A 192 -17.08 12.29 0.62
CA HIS A 192 -16.13 11.18 0.52
C HIS A 192 -16.42 10.33 -0.73
N THR A 193 -17.68 9.95 -0.94
CA THR A 193 -18.11 9.15 -2.11
C THR A 193 -17.81 9.86 -3.43
N ARG A 194 -18.18 11.15 -3.54
CA ARG A 194 -17.91 11.95 -4.76
C ARG A 194 -16.41 12.06 -5.06
N SER A 195 -15.61 12.36 -4.04
CA SER A 195 -14.16 12.54 -4.20
C SER A 195 -13.48 11.21 -4.53
N ALA A 196 -13.85 10.13 -3.86
CA ALA A 196 -13.34 8.80 -4.15
C ALA A 196 -13.66 8.35 -5.59
N THR A 197 -14.87 8.63 -6.09
CA THR A 197 -15.25 8.28 -7.46
C THR A 197 -14.50 9.13 -8.49
N ARG A 198 -14.30 10.42 -8.20
CA ARG A 198 -13.54 11.35 -9.03
C ARG A 198 -12.07 10.93 -9.15
N LEU A 199 -11.45 10.53 -8.04
CA LEU A 199 -10.08 10.03 -8.04
C LEU A 199 -9.99 8.66 -8.72
N LEU A 200 -10.93 7.73 -8.45
CA LEU A 200 -11.00 6.41 -9.11
C LEU A 200 -10.95 6.53 -10.63
N GLU A 201 -11.74 7.41 -11.23
CA GLU A 201 -11.72 7.64 -12.67
C GLU A 201 -10.37 8.14 -13.18
N ALA A 202 -9.71 9.05 -12.45
CA ALA A 202 -8.40 9.57 -12.82
C ALA A 202 -7.32 8.49 -12.74
N LEU A 203 -7.33 7.66 -11.69
CA LEU A 203 -6.40 6.55 -11.50
C LEU A 203 -6.61 5.47 -12.58
N LYS A 204 -7.86 5.04 -12.82
CA LYS A 204 -8.22 4.08 -13.90
C LYS A 204 -7.75 4.55 -15.27
N LYS A 205 -7.91 5.83 -15.60
CA LYS A 205 -7.54 6.39 -16.91
C LYS A 205 -6.02 6.58 -17.09
N ASN A 206 -5.24 6.64 -15.99
CA ASN A 206 -3.79 6.70 -16.07
C ASN A 206 -3.12 5.30 -16.02
N SER A 207 -3.77 4.28 -15.49
CA SER A 207 -3.22 2.91 -15.38
C SER A 207 -1.90 2.84 -14.57
N GLY A 208 -1.28 1.65 -14.52
CA GLY A 208 0.05 1.47 -13.96
C GLY A 208 0.17 1.86 -12.48
N ILE A 209 1.14 2.72 -12.17
CA ILE A 209 1.42 3.15 -10.79
C ILE A 209 0.21 3.78 -10.08
N TYR A 210 -0.72 4.36 -10.82
CA TYR A 210 -1.93 4.98 -10.26
C TYR A 210 -2.97 3.95 -9.83
N VAL A 211 -3.05 2.81 -10.54
CA VAL A 211 -3.84 1.66 -10.10
C VAL A 211 -3.23 1.12 -8.81
N LYS A 212 -1.91 0.97 -8.73
CA LYS A 212 -1.19 0.56 -7.51
C LYS A 212 -1.46 1.52 -6.33
N LEU A 213 -1.42 2.84 -6.55
CA LEU A 213 -1.80 3.84 -5.54
C LEU A 213 -3.23 3.59 -5.00
N GLY A 214 -4.20 3.40 -5.89
CA GLY A 214 -5.57 3.11 -5.50
C GLY A 214 -5.75 1.76 -4.79
N GLN A 215 -4.98 0.73 -5.18
CA GLN A 215 -4.92 -0.56 -4.49
C GLN A 215 -4.40 -0.40 -3.04
N HIS A 216 -3.37 0.44 -2.82
CA HIS A 216 -2.92 0.78 -1.47
C HIS A 216 -4.02 1.52 -0.69
N VAL A 217 -4.66 2.55 -1.28
CA VAL A 217 -5.77 3.30 -0.64
C VAL A 217 -6.93 2.37 -0.25
N ALA A 218 -7.31 1.43 -1.11
CA ALA A 218 -8.33 0.41 -0.82
C ALA A 218 -7.97 -0.49 0.38
N ALA A 219 -6.67 -0.75 0.57
CA ALA A 219 -6.18 -1.57 1.68
C ALA A 219 -6.04 -0.81 3.02
N VAL A 220 -6.08 0.52 3.04
CA VAL A 220 -5.98 1.30 4.28
C VAL A 220 -7.33 1.32 5.02
N GLN A 221 -7.56 0.31 5.86
CA GLN A 221 -8.78 0.12 6.66
C GLN A 221 -9.14 1.23 7.67
N VAL A 222 -8.28 2.25 7.80
CA VAL A 222 -8.48 3.46 8.62
C VAL A 222 -9.27 4.53 7.86
N LEU A 223 -9.26 4.49 6.52
CA LEU A 223 -9.94 5.49 5.70
C LEU A 223 -11.46 5.31 5.76
N PRO A 224 -12.24 6.37 5.50
CA PRO A 224 -13.70 6.26 5.38
C PRO A 224 -14.08 5.15 4.40
N LYS A 225 -15.14 4.38 4.71
CA LYS A 225 -15.56 3.23 3.90
C LYS A 225 -15.86 3.61 2.46
N GLU A 226 -16.33 4.83 2.25
CA GLU A 226 -16.60 5.44 0.95
C GLU A 226 -15.33 5.52 0.08
N TRP A 227 -14.15 5.75 0.67
CA TRP A 227 -12.88 5.72 -0.05
C TRP A 227 -12.41 4.30 -0.34
N THR A 228 -12.44 3.40 0.65
CA THR A 228 -11.91 2.03 0.47
C THR A 228 -12.76 1.21 -0.50
N GLN A 229 -14.09 1.24 -0.36
CA GLN A 229 -15.04 0.53 -1.23
C GLN A 229 -15.03 1.05 -2.67
N THR A 230 -14.92 2.37 -2.87
CA THR A 230 -14.86 2.95 -4.22
C THR A 230 -13.56 2.58 -4.94
N MET A 231 -12.48 2.28 -4.21
CA MET A 231 -11.19 1.89 -4.79
C MET A 231 -11.06 0.37 -5.02
N THR A 232 -11.92 -0.47 -4.45
CA THR A 232 -11.95 -1.94 -4.68
C THR A 232 -11.89 -2.33 -6.16
N PRO A 233 -12.61 -1.68 -7.11
CA PRO A 233 -12.53 -2.01 -8.54
C PRO A 233 -11.16 -1.80 -9.22
N LEU A 234 -10.15 -1.28 -8.52
CA LEU A 234 -8.75 -1.25 -8.99
C LEU A 234 -7.97 -2.52 -8.63
N GLN A 235 -8.52 -3.40 -7.80
CA GLN A 235 -7.87 -4.66 -7.40
C GLN A 235 -8.11 -5.76 -8.44
N ASP A 236 -9.29 -5.82 -9.06
CA ASP A 236 -9.71 -6.98 -9.87
C ASP A 236 -9.62 -6.82 -11.41
N GLN A 237 -9.40 -5.61 -11.94
CA GLN A 237 -9.48 -5.37 -13.39
C GLN A 237 -8.41 -4.39 -13.90
N CYS A 238 -7.41 -4.94 -14.62
CA CYS A 238 -6.41 -4.18 -15.38
C CYS A 238 -6.49 -4.57 -16.86
N PHE A 239 -6.19 -3.63 -17.77
CA PHE A 239 -6.17 -3.89 -19.21
C PHE A 239 -4.82 -4.47 -19.63
N PRO A 240 -4.77 -5.51 -20.48
CA PRO A 240 -3.52 -6.06 -20.98
C PRO A 240 -2.87 -5.11 -22.00
N THR A 241 -1.55 -5.06 -21.99
CA THR A 241 -0.73 -4.51 -23.06
C THR A 241 -0.80 -5.42 -24.28
N PRO A 242 -0.90 -4.88 -25.51
CA PRO A 242 -0.78 -5.63 -26.76
C PRO A 242 0.52 -6.43 -26.85
N LEU A 243 0.50 -7.55 -27.59
CA LEU A 243 1.66 -8.43 -27.74
C LEU A 243 2.80 -7.78 -28.51
N ASP A 244 2.50 -6.96 -29.52
CA ASP A 244 3.51 -6.27 -30.33
C ASP A 244 4.35 -5.32 -29.47
N ASP A 245 3.69 -4.53 -28.62
CA ASP A 245 4.34 -3.65 -27.64
C ASP A 245 5.21 -4.43 -26.63
N ILE A 246 4.79 -5.65 -26.27
CA ILE A 246 5.55 -6.55 -25.38
C ILE A 246 6.76 -7.15 -26.09
N ASP A 247 6.61 -7.61 -27.34
CA ASP A 247 7.69 -8.19 -28.13
C ASP A 247 8.78 -7.15 -28.42
N ASP A 248 8.38 -5.92 -28.76
CA ASP A 248 9.31 -4.80 -28.93
C ASP A 248 9.99 -4.39 -27.61
N MET A 249 9.27 -4.43 -26.48
CA MET A 249 9.86 -4.21 -25.16
C MET A 249 10.91 -5.28 -24.80
N LEU A 250 10.63 -6.56 -25.07
CA LEU A 250 11.57 -7.66 -24.83
C LEU A 250 12.80 -7.56 -25.75
N LYS A 251 12.63 -7.16 -27.02
CA LYS A 251 13.75 -6.86 -27.92
C LYS A 251 14.61 -5.71 -27.42
N GLU A 252 14.01 -4.64 -26.89
CA GLU A 252 14.75 -3.50 -26.32
C GLU A 252 15.57 -3.92 -25.07
N ASP A 253 14.93 -4.60 -24.12
CA ASP A 253 15.53 -4.88 -22.81
C ASP A 253 16.42 -6.13 -22.79
N LEU A 254 16.14 -7.15 -23.62
CA LEU A 254 16.84 -8.45 -23.64
C LEU A 254 17.58 -8.75 -24.96
N GLY A 255 17.34 -7.98 -26.02
CA GLY A 255 17.85 -8.28 -27.37
C GLY A 255 17.21 -9.50 -28.04
N LEU A 256 16.12 -10.05 -27.48
CA LEU A 256 15.44 -11.26 -27.92
C LEU A 256 13.92 -11.07 -27.89
N GLY A 257 13.21 -11.53 -28.92
CA GLY A 257 11.75 -11.50 -28.97
C GLY A 257 11.09 -12.72 -28.30
N ILE A 258 9.76 -12.71 -28.24
CA ILE A 258 8.92 -13.81 -27.72
C ILE A 258 9.26 -15.12 -28.45
N ASN A 259 9.36 -15.08 -29.79
CA ASN A 259 9.65 -16.24 -30.64
C ASN A 259 11.08 -16.78 -30.48
N ASP A 260 12.00 -15.99 -29.93
CA ASP A 260 13.37 -16.41 -29.63
C ASP A 260 13.46 -17.14 -28.29
N LEU A 261 12.67 -16.69 -27.30
CA LEU A 261 12.64 -17.19 -25.93
C LEU A 261 11.73 -18.42 -25.76
N PHE A 262 10.61 -18.49 -26.47
CA PHE A 262 9.56 -19.48 -26.26
C PHE A 262 9.28 -20.30 -27.53
N GLN A 263 8.84 -21.55 -27.35
CA GLN A 263 8.38 -22.43 -28.43
C GLN A 263 6.89 -22.22 -28.74
N ASP A 264 6.10 -21.95 -27.70
CA ASP A 264 4.69 -21.58 -27.75
C ASP A 264 4.47 -20.47 -26.72
N PHE A 265 3.62 -19.50 -27.03
CA PHE A 265 3.30 -18.37 -26.15
C PHE A 265 1.84 -18.00 -26.33
N GLN A 266 1.04 -18.15 -25.27
CA GLN A 266 -0.39 -17.89 -25.35
C GLN A 266 -0.64 -16.38 -25.49
N PRO A 267 -1.34 -15.93 -26.56
CA PRO A 267 -1.52 -14.50 -26.84
C PRO A 267 -2.39 -13.79 -25.78
N ASN A 268 -3.35 -14.52 -25.20
CA ASN A 268 -4.18 -14.02 -24.12
C ASN A 268 -3.45 -14.27 -22.77
N PRO A 269 -3.26 -13.25 -21.92
CA PRO A 269 -2.70 -13.45 -20.59
C PRO A 269 -3.63 -14.25 -19.69
N ILE A 270 -3.05 -15.09 -18.84
CA ILE A 270 -3.76 -15.84 -17.79
C ILE A 270 -4.08 -14.99 -16.56
N GLY A 271 -3.44 -13.82 -16.43
CA GLY A 271 -3.74 -12.83 -15.39
C GLY A 271 -3.13 -11.47 -15.72
N VAL A 272 -3.79 -10.39 -15.31
CA VAL A 272 -3.35 -9.00 -15.51
C VAL A 272 -3.43 -8.26 -14.17
N ALA A 273 -2.29 -7.76 -13.70
CA ALA A 273 -2.13 -7.00 -12.46
C ALA A 273 -1.82 -5.52 -12.78
N SER A 274 -1.57 -4.71 -11.74
CA SER A 274 -1.38 -3.26 -11.90
C SER A 274 -0.06 -2.85 -12.55
N LEU A 275 0.97 -3.70 -12.51
CA LEU A 275 2.30 -3.44 -13.08
C LEU A 275 2.72 -4.44 -14.16
N ALA A 276 1.95 -5.51 -14.36
CA ALA A 276 2.39 -6.67 -15.13
C ALA A 276 1.23 -7.55 -15.58
N GLN A 277 1.46 -8.32 -16.64
CA GLN A 277 0.60 -9.43 -17.05
C GLN A 277 1.38 -10.73 -17.10
N VAL A 278 0.67 -11.84 -16.91
CA VAL A 278 1.24 -13.18 -16.91
C VAL A 278 0.69 -13.96 -18.10
N HIS A 279 1.57 -14.52 -18.90
CA HIS A 279 1.23 -15.42 -20.00
C HIS A 279 1.67 -16.85 -19.69
N ARG A 280 0.96 -17.84 -20.26
CA ARG A 280 1.42 -19.23 -20.29
C ARG A 280 2.24 -19.44 -21.56
N ALA A 281 3.39 -20.07 -21.44
CA ALA A 281 4.28 -20.36 -22.56
C ALA A 281 4.98 -21.71 -22.38
N ILE A 282 5.68 -22.16 -23.42
CA ILE A 282 6.63 -23.29 -23.37
C ILE A 282 8.03 -22.72 -23.56
N ASP A 283 8.90 -22.87 -22.56
CA ASP A 283 10.28 -22.37 -22.61
C ASP A 283 11.10 -23.14 -23.64
N LYS A 284 11.75 -22.43 -24.57
CA LYS A 284 12.45 -23.02 -25.70
C LYS A 284 13.74 -23.75 -25.32
N LYS A 285 14.32 -23.43 -24.15
CA LYS A 285 15.58 -24.02 -23.65
C LYS A 285 15.34 -25.33 -22.89
N THR A 286 14.24 -25.42 -22.13
CA THR A 286 13.95 -26.56 -21.24
C THR A 286 12.75 -27.41 -21.69
N GLY A 287 11.92 -26.92 -22.62
CA GLY A 287 10.67 -27.57 -23.04
C GLY A 287 9.58 -27.61 -21.97
N ARG A 288 9.75 -26.88 -20.85
CA ARG A 288 8.78 -26.86 -19.74
C ARG A 288 7.66 -25.85 -19.99
N SER A 289 6.46 -26.16 -19.51
CA SER A 289 5.38 -25.17 -19.39
C SER A 289 5.75 -24.16 -18.31
N VAL A 290 5.69 -22.87 -18.65
CA VAL A 290 6.10 -21.75 -17.79
C VAL A 290 5.04 -20.65 -17.74
N ALA A 291 5.00 -19.96 -16.60
CA ALA A 291 4.32 -18.68 -16.43
C ALA A 291 5.34 -17.56 -16.64
N VAL A 292 5.06 -16.66 -17.58
CA VAL A 292 5.91 -15.55 -17.98
C VAL A 292 5.27 -14.26 -17.48
N LYS A 293 5.80 -13.70 -16.39
CA LYS A 293 5.37 -12.42 -15.81
C LYS A 293 6.14 -11.29 -16.51
N ILE A 294 5.42 -10.44 -17.23
CA ILE A 294 6.00 -9.36 -18.06
C ILE A 294 5.40 -8.03 -17.61
N GLN A 295 6.22 -7.00 -17.45
CA GLN A 295 5.72 -5.66 -17.14
C GLN A 295 4.97 -5.04 -18.32
N HIS A 296 4.03 -4.13 -18.03
CA HIS A 296 3.46 -3.29 -19.07
C HIS A 296 4.54 -2.42 -19.73
N ALA A 297 4.48 -2.28 -21.06
CA ALA A 297 5.52 -1.63 -21.85
C ALA A 297 5.73 -0.15 -21.49
N ASP A 298 4.65 0.56 -21.14
CA ASP A 298 4.59 2.00 -20.86
C ASP A 298 5.12 2.42 -19.48
N LEU A 299 5.27 1.48 -18.54
CA LEU A 299 5.65 1.79 -17.15
C LEU A 299 7.03 2.44 -17.03
N LYS A 300 8.03 1.91 -17.75
CA LYS A 300 9.42 2.42 -17.75
C LYS A 300 9.51 3.90 -18.16
N GLU A 301 8.61 4.32 -19.05
CA GLU A 301 8.53 5.68 -19.58
C GLU A 301 7.93 6.66 -18.56
N PHE A 302 6.77 6.34 -17.99
CA PHE A 302 6.00 7.28 -17.18
C PHE A 302 6.21 7.19 -15.66
N ALA A 303 6.66 6.06 -15.11
CA ALA A 303 6.68 5.83 -13.66
C ALA A 303 7.40 6.93 -12.85
N LYS A 304 8.51 7.48 -13.37
CA LYS A 304 9.25 8.57 -12.69
C LYS A 304 8.44 9.87 -12.60
N ILE A 305 7.87 10.32 -13.72
CA ILE A 305 7.11 11.58 -13.77
C ILE A 305 5.76 11.45 -13.07
N ASP A 306 5.14 10.28 -13.16
CA ASP A 306 3.92 9.98 -12.42
C ASP A 306 4.18 9.96 -10.90
N MET A 307 5.27 9.34 -10.42
CA MET A 307 5.64 9.38 -9.00
C MET A 307 5.95 10.81 -8.52
N HIS A 308 6.63 11.63 -9.32
CA HIS A 308 6.79 13.05 -8.99
C HIS A 308 5.45 13.78 -8.89
N THR A 309 4.47 13.44 -9.75
CA THR A 309 3.12 14.01 -9.73
C THR A 309 2.32 13.57 -8.50
N VAL A 310 2.38 12.28 -8.13
CA VAL A 310 1.77 11.75 -6.90
C VAL A 310 2.37 12.44 -5.68
N ASN A 311 3.70 12.54 -5.61
CA ASN A 311 4.39 13.24 -4.52
C ASN A 311 3.96 14.71 -4.44
N PHE A 312 3.92 15.43 -5.57
CA PHE A 312 3.45 16.81 -5.62
C PHE A 312 2.00 16.96 -5.16
N ALA A 313 1.10 16.08 -5.60
CA ALA A 313 -0.29 16.07 -5.19
C ALA A 313 -0.45 15.86 -3.67
N ILE A 314 0.29 14.90 -3.09
CA ILE A 314 0.29 14.64 -1.63
C ILE A 314 0.78 15.87 -0.86
N HIS A 315 1.87 16.51 -1.31
CA HIS A 315 2.38 17.73 -0.67
C HIS A 315 1.42 18.91 -0.80
N PHE A 316 0.72 19.05 -1.94
CA PHE A 316 -0.30 20.07 -2.13
C PHE A 316 -1.50 19.85 -1.20
N VAL A 317 -2.00 18.61 -1.09
CA VAL A 317 -3.10 18.28 -0.16
C VAL A 317 -2.68 18.57 1.29
N LYS A 318 -1.47 18.15 1.70
CA LYS A 318 -0.94 18.44 3.04
C LYS A 318 -0.76 19.94 3.32
N TYR A 319 -0.34 20.73 2.33
CA TYR A 319 -0.25 22.18 2.46
C TYR A 319 -1.62 22.83 2.67
N VAL A 320 -2.67 22.29 2.05
CA VAL A 320 -4.04 22.81 2.15
C VAL A 320 -4.78 22.30 3.40
N PHE A 321 -4.51 21.06 3.83
CA PHE A 321 -5.08 20.43 5.01
C PHE A 321 -3.96 19.88 5.91
N PRO A 322 -3.35 20.72 6.77
CA PRO A 322 -2.19 20.31 7.59
C PRO A 322 -2.47 19.17 8.58
N GLU A 323 -3.73 18.96 8.95
CA GLU A 323 -4.18 17.87 9.83
C GLU A 323 -4.29 16.51 9.10
N PHE A 324 -4.25 16.51 7.77
CA PHE A 324 -4.43 15.33 6.92
C PHE A 324 -3.08 14.70 6.54
N GLU A 325 -2.59 13.78 7.37
CA GLU A 325 -1.24 13.23 7.23
C GLU A 325 -1.18 11.97 6.34
N PHE A 326 -1.02 12.18 5.03
CA PHE A 326 -0.87 11.12 4.01
C PHE A 326 0.56 10.97 3.46
N SER A 327 1.55 11.68 4.01
CA SER A 327 2.93 11.61 3.49
C SER A 327 3.50 10.19 3.54
N TRP A 328 3.14 9.42 4.59
CA TRP A 328 3.59 8.05 4.81
C TRP A 328 3.24 7.11 3.64
N LEU A 329 2.09 7.31 2.98
CA LEU A 329 1.65 6.52 1.84
C LEU A 329 2.51 6.81 0.60
N GLY A 330 2.80 8.09 0.36
CA GLY A 330 3.73 8.51 -0.69
C GLY A 330 5.14 7.97 -0.44
N GLU A 331 5.65 8.10 0.78
CA GLU A 331 6.95 7.53 1.19
C GLU A 331 7.02 6.01 0.97
N GLU A 332 5.98 5.27 1.35
CA GLU A 332 5.93 3.82 1.18
C GLU A 332 5.93 3.45 -0.31
N MET A 333 5.15 4.15 -1.14
CA MET A 333 5.19 3.95 -2.59
C MET A 333 6.56 4.30 -3.21
N ASN A 334 7.22 5.38 -2.77
CA ASN A 334 8.57 5.71 -3.23
C ASN A 334 9.61 4.63 -2.86
N HIS A 335 9.37 3.87 -1.79
CA HIS A 335 10.24 2.76 -1.36
C HIS A 335 9.91 1.44 -2.06
N MET A 336 8.63 1.09 -2.14
CA MET A 336 8.16 -0.23 -2.62
C MET A 336 8.06 -0.31 -4.14
N LEU A 337 7.61 0.75 -4.83
CA LEU A 337 7.42 0.72 -6.28
C LEU A 337 8.71 0.40 -7.06
N PRO A 338 9.90 0.96 -6.72
CA PRO A 338 11.15 0.57 -7.38
C PRO A 338 11.54 -0.90 -7.18
N LEU A 339 11.12 -1.52 -6.06
CA LEU A 339 11.39 -2.93 -5.78
C LEU A 339 10.45 -3.83 -6.60
N GLU A 340 9.17 -3.46 -6.70
CA GLU A 340 8.18 -4.18 -7.52
C GLU A 340 8.41 -4.02 -9.05
N MET A 341 9.02 -2.90 -9.48
CA MET A 341 9.42 -2.67 -10.88
C MET A 341 10.72 -3.38 -11.29
N ASP A 342 11.32 -4.21 -10.43
CA ASP A 342 12.48 -5.03 -10.78
C ASP A 342 12.27 -6.47 -10.28
N PHE A 343 11.80 -7.34 -11.17
CA PHE A 343 11.46 -8.73 -10.83
C PHE A 343 12.66 -9.58 -10.38
N THR A 344 13.90 -9.09 -10.51
CA THR A 344 15.05 -9.76 -9.90
C THR A 344 14.93 -9.77 -8.36
N ASN A 345 14.35 -8.72 -7.76
CA ASN A 345 14.05 -8.68 -6.32
C ASN A 345 12.99 -9.71 -5.93
N GLU A 346 11.93 -9.84 -6.74
CA GLU A 346 10.86 -10.83 -6.53
C GLU A 346 11.40 -12.27 -6.61
N ALA A 347 12.24 -12.56 -7.60
CA ALA A 347 12.91 -13.86 -7.72
C ALA A 347 13.84 -14.16 -6.52
N LEU A 348 14.56 -13.15 -6.02
CA LEU A 348 15.39 -13.28 -4.82
C LEU A 348 14.54 -13.53 -3.57
N ASN A 349 13.39 -12.85 -3.42
CA ASN A 349 12.43 -13.08 -2.33
C ASN A 349 11.84 -14.49 -2.38
N SER A 350 11.45 -14.98 -3.57
CA SER A 350 10.97 -16.36 -3.74
C SER A 350 12.05 -17.38 -3.37
N LYS A 351 13.30 -17.16 -3.78
CA LYS A 351 14.45 -18.00 -3.41
C LYS A 351 14.69 -17.99 -1.90
N ARG A 352 14.72 -16.81 -1.26
CA ARG A 352 14.88 -16.67 0.20
C ARG A 352 13.77 -17.41 0.95
N CYS A 353 12.51 -17.20 0.57
CA CYS A 353 11.37 -17.90 1.16
C CYS A 353 11.51 -19.43 1.02
N ARG A 354 11.94 -19.92 -0.15
CA ARG A 354 12.21 -21.35 -0.39
C ARG A 354 13.31 -21.89 0.51
N ASP A 355 14.37 -21.12 0.72
CA ASP A 355 15.50 -21.49 1.57
C ASP A 355 15.10 -21.54 3.05
N GLU A 356 14.36 -20.53 3.54
CA GLU A 356 13.85 -20.49 4.92
C GLU A 356 12.92 -21.67 5.22
N PHE A 357 12.07 -22.08 4.27
CA PHE A 357 11.15 -23.22 4.44
C PHE A 357 11.78 -24.61 4.20
N LYS A 358 13.06 -24.73 3.80
CA LYS A 358 13.73 -26.04 3.58
C LYS A 358 13.61 -27.00 4.77
N HIS A 359 13.74 -26.48 5.99
CA HIS A 359 13.70 -27.25 7.23
C HIS A 359 12.29 -27.74 7.63
N LEU A 360 11.25 -27.33 6.89
CA LEU A 360 9.84 -27.68 7.09
C LEU A 360 9.28 -28.61 6.00
N ARG A 361 10.11 -29.07 5.06
CA ARG A 361 9.73 -30.13 4.11
C ARG A 361 9.18 -31.35 4.87
N GLY A 362 8.04 -31.88 4.41
CA GLY A 362 7.31 -32.94 5.12
C GLY A 362 6.34 -32.44 6.20
N LYS A 363 6.38 -31.16 6.58
CA LYS A 363 5.60 -30.58 7.70
C LYS A 363 4.68 -29.42 7.29
N THR A 364 4.78 -28.95 6.06
CA THR A 364 3.91 -27.91 5.49
C THR A 364 3.52 -28.26 4.06
N SER A 365 2.38 -27.74 3.63
CA SER A 365 1.87 -27.83 2.25
C SER A 365 2.34 -26.68 1.35
N LEU A 366 3.14 -25.74 1.86
CA LEU A 366 3.66 -24.63 1.04
C LEU A 366 4.50 -25.16 -0.13
N TYR A 367 4.10 -24.73 -1.33
CA TYR A 367 4.84 -24.94 -2.57
C TYR A 367 5.16 -23.58 -3.20
N LEU A 368 6.38 -23.45 -3.73
CA LEU A 368 6.89 -22.22 -4.33
C LEU A 368 7.36 -22.55 -5.76
N PRO A 369 6.71 -22.00 -6.82
CA PRO A 369 7.07 -22.27 -8.21
C PRO A 369 8.55 -22.03 -8.46
N GLU A 370 9.23 -22.92 -9.18
CA GLU A 370 10.63 -22.68 -9.54
C GLU A 370 10.76 -21.47 -10.48
N VAL A 371 11.57 -20.47 -10.10
CA VAL A 371 11.94 -19.37 -11.02
C VAL A 371 13.10 -19.87 -11.87
N LEU A 372 12.88 -20.00 -13.19
CA LEU A 372 13.90 -20.47 -14.13
C LEU A 372 14.93 -19.36 -14.38
N TRP A 373 14.45 -18.14 -14.63
CA TRP A 373 15.26 -16.93 -14.73
C TRP A 373 14.38 -15.69 -14.49
N ALA A 374 15.02 -14.58 -14.10
CA ALA A 374 14.37 -13.30 -13.92
C ALA A 374 15.30 -12.18 -14.37
N GLU A 375 14.74 -11.26 -15.15
CA GLU A 375 15.30 -9.98 -15.54
C GLU A 375 14.36 -8.87 -15.07
N LYS A 376 14.80 -7.62 -15.11
CA LYS A 376 14.07 -6.50 -14.47
C LYS A 376 12.59 -6.42 -14.83
N ARG A 377 12.25 -6.67 -16.11
CA ARG A 377 10.90 -6.49 -16.68
C ARG A 377 10.25 -7.80 -17.16
N CYS A 378 10.92 -8.93 -17.02
CA CYS A 378 10.43 -10.24 -17.43
C CYS A 378 10.93 -11.34 -16.47
N MET A 379 10.03 -12.11 -15.89
CA MET A 379 10.34 -13.25 -15.02
C MET A 379 9.66 -14.52 -15.54
N VAL A 380 10.42 -15.59 -15.69
CA VAL A 380 9.93 -16.90 -16.13
C VAL A 380 10.00 -17.87 -14.96
N MET A 381 8.83 -18.38 -14.58
CA MET A 381 8.69 -19.37 -13.52
C MET A 381 7.87 -20.57 -13.97
N GLU A 382 7.94 -21.66 -13.22
CA GLU A 382 7.15 -22.87 -13.41
C GLU A 382 5.65 -22.56 -13.48
N TYR A 383 4.97 -23.08 -14.52
CA TYR A 383 3.52 -22.98 -14.61
C TYR A 383 2.86 -23.96 -13.64
N ILE A 384 1.95 -23.46 -12.80
CA ILE A 384 1.23 -24.27 -11.82
C ILE A 384 -0.24 -24.38 -12.23
N GLU A 385 -0.69 -25.62 -12.41
CA GLU A 385 -2.11 -25.94 -12.56
C GLU A 385 -2.75 -26.12 -11.18
N GLY A 386 -3.84 -25.38 -10.94
CA GLY A 386 -4.58 -25.31 -9.69
C GLY A 386 -5.70 -24.28 -9.79
N ALA A 387 -6.59 -24.22 -8.80
CA ALA A 387 -7.62 -23.18 -8.72
C ALA A 387 -7.26 -22.14 -7.67
N ARG A 388 -8.00 -21.02 -7.65
CA ARG A 388 -7.92 -20.06 -6.55
C ARG A 388 -8.32 -20.72 -5.24
N VAL A 389 -7.65 -20.32 -4.16
CA VAL A 389 -7.88 -20.84 -2.81
C VAL A 389 -9.32 -20.68 -2.30
N ASP A 390 -10.08 -19.70 -2.80
CA ASP A 390 -11.48 -19.42 -2.43
C ASP A 390 -12.54 -20.16 -3.29
N ASP A 391 -12.12 -21.02 -4.22
CA ASP A 391 -13.00 -21.86 -5.03
C ASP A 391 -13.46 -23.11 -4.27
N LEU A 392 -14.56 -22.96 -3.52
CA LEU A 392 -15.18 -24.04 -2.76
C LEU A 392 -15.66 -25.22 -3.64
N VAL A 393 -15.93 -25.02 -4.93
CA VAL A 393 -16.35 -26.09 -5.84
C VAL A 393 -15.14 -26.95 -6.17
N TYR A 394 -14.04 -26.32 -6.59
CA TYR A 394 -12.78 -27.03 -6.84
C TYR A 394 -12.27 -27.77 -5.60
N LEU A 395 -12.36 -27.16 -4.41
CA LEU A 395 -12.02 -27.83 -3.14
C LEU A 395 -12.87 -29.09 -2.92
N LYS A 396 -14.19 -29.01 -3.15
CA LYS A 396 -15.12 -30.15 -3.03
C LYS A 396 -14.73 -31.27 -4.00
N ASP A 397 -14.60 -30.94 -5.28
CA ASP A 397 -14.38 -31.92 -6.35
C ASP A 397 -13.07 -32.70 -6.20
N HIS A 398 -12.07 -32.09 -5.55
CA HIS A 398 -10.78 -32.73 -5.24
C HIS A 398 -10.68 -33.29 -3.81
N GLY A 399 -11.76 -33.26 -3.02
CA GLY A 399 -11.79 -33.78 -1.65
C GLY A 399 -10.89 -33.02 -0.68
N ILE A 400 -10.65 -31.73 -0.91
CA ILE A 400 -9.76 -30.88 -0.10
C ILE A 400 -10.57 -30.20 1.01
N ASP A 401 -10.17 -30.38 2.26
CA ASP A 401 -10.90 -29.81 3.40
C ASP A 401 -10.53 -28.33 3.62
N ARG A 402 -11.43 -27.42 3.25
CA ARG A 402 -11.32 -25.95 3.45
C ARG A 402 -10.88 -25.52 4.85
N ASN A 403 -11.24 -26.28 5.89
CA ASN A 403 -10.75 -26.05 7.25
C ASN A 403 -9.23 -26.25 7.37
N GLN A 404 -8.69 -27.32 6.78
CA GLN A 404 -7.25 -27.60 6.76
C GLN A 404 -6.50 -26.56 5.93
N VAL A 405 -7.10 -26.08 4.84
CA VAL A 405 -6.54 -25.00 4.00
C VAL A 405 -6.37 -23.72 4.82
N SER A 406 -7.42 -23.24 5.49
CA SER A 406 -7.34 -22.04 6.37
C SER A 406 -6.29 -22.21 7.49
N GLN A 407 -6.29 -23.35 8.17
CA GLN A 407 -5.29 -23.63 9.21
C GLN A 407 -3.86 -23.65 8.66
N GLU A 408 -3.63 -24.22 7.47
CA GLU A 408 -2.31 -24.32 6.87
C GLU A 408 -1.80 -22.96 6.37
N LEU A 409 -2.66 -22.14 5.78
CA LEU A 409 -2.37 -20.73 5.48
C LEU A 409 -1.96 -19.98 6.75
N SER A 410 -2.72 -20.14 7.84
CA SER A 410 -2.39 -19.56 9.15
C SER A 410 -1.00 -19.99 9.64
N ARG A 411 -0.65 -21.29 9.54
CA ARG A 411 0.69 -21.81 9.89
C ARG A 411 1.80 -21.22 9.02
N ILE A 412 1.59 -21.13 7.70
CA ILE A 412 2.57 -20.61 6.72
C ILE A 412 2.92 -19.16 7.03
N PHE A 413 1.92 -18.26 7.14
CA PHE A 413 2.20 -16.86 7.43
C PHE A 413 2.66 -16.62 8.88
N SER A 414 2.21 -17.43 9.85
CA SER A 414 2.74 -17.39 11.22
C SER A 414 4.22 -17.79 11.28
N GLN A 415 4.65 -18.76 10.47
CA GLN A 415 6.07 -19.12 10.33
C GLN A 415 6.88 -17.92 9.80
N MET A 416 6.40 -17.27 8.74
CA MET A 416 7.04 -16.07 8.16
C MET A 416 7.19 -14.94 9.18
N VAL A 417 6.08 -14.50 9.80
CA VAL A 417 6.06 -13.35 10.72
C VAL A 417 6.85 -13.64 12.00
N TYR A 418 6.52 -14.71 12.73
CA TYR A 418 7.00 -14.88 14.10
C TYR A 418 8.33 -15.65 14.20
N LEU A 419 8.67 -16.51 13.23
CA LEU A 419 9.83 -17.41 13.34
C LEU A 419 10.93 -17.12 12.30
N ASN A 420 10.58 -16.73 11.08
CA ASN A 420 11.56 -16.29 10.08
C ASN A 420 11.93 -14.82 10.27
N GLY A 421 10.94 -13.95 10.51
CA GLY A 421 11.11 -12.50 10.56
C GLY A 421 11.14 -11.83 9.18
N ASN A 422 11.03 -12.62 8.12
CA ASN A 422 10.82 -12.18 6.75
C ASN A 422 9.42 -12.63 6.31
N PHE A 423 8.56 -11.69 5.92
CA PHE A 423 7.16 -11.99 5.64
C PHE A 423 6.61 -11.32 4.39
N HIS A 424 5.71 -12.04 3.72
CA HIS A 424 4.92 -11.54 2.63
C HIS A 424 3.73 -10.73 3.19
N ALA A 425 3.56 -9.48 2.76
CA ALA A 425 2.52 -8.58 3.24
C ALA A 425 1.35 -8.39 2.26
N ASP A 426 1.24 -9.23 1.21
CA ASP A 426 0.13 -9.16 0.26
C ASP A 426 -0.40 -10.53 -0.24
N PRO A 427 -0.69 -11.49 0.65
CA PRO A 427 -1.24 -12.79 0.24
C PRO A 427 -2.73 -12.72 -0.09
N HIS A 428 -3.10 -11.89 -1.06
CA HIS A 428 -4.48 -11.83 -1.56
C HIS A 428 -4.84 -13.15 -2.27
N HIS A 429 -6.13 -13.50 -2.32
CA HIS A 429 -6.63 -14.75 -2.91
C HIS A 429 -6.14 -15.03 -4.35
N GLY A 430 -5.85 -13.99 -5.15
CA GLY A 430 -5.29 -14.15 -6.51
C GLY A 430 -3.81 -14.58 -6.57
N ASN A 431 -3.06 -14.49 -5.46
CA ASN A 431 -1.64 -14.85 -5.36
C ASN A 431 -1.44 -16.26 -4.77
N LEU A 432 -2.55 -16.93 -4.44
CA LEU A 432 -2.59 -18.23 -3.77
C LEU A 432 -3.42 -19.20 -4.61
N LEU A 433 -2.75 -20.17 -5.22
CA LEU A 433 -3.40 -21.31 -5.85
C LEU A 433 -3.42 -22.50 -4.89
N ILE A 434 -4.41 -23.36 -5.06
CA ILE A 434 -4.47 -24.68 -4.44
C ILE A 434 -4.60 -25.75 -5.51
N ARG A 435 -3.89 -26.85 -5.32
CA ARG A 435 -3.95 -28.04 -6.18
C ARG A 435 -3.92 -29.31 -5.35
N PRO A 436 -4.42 -30.46 -5.87
CA PRO A 436 -4.15 -31.76 -5.29
C PRO A 436 -2.64 -31.99 -5.10
N LYS A 437 -2.28 -32.75 -4.07
CA LYS A 437 -0.88 -33.07 -3.73
C LYS A 437 -0.15 -33.63 -4.96
N ALA A 438 0.84 -32.93 -5.47
CA ALA A 438 1.64 -33.40 -6.59
C ALA A 438 2.41 -34.69 -6.23
N LYS A 439 2.68 -35.54 -7.23
CA LYS A 439 3.31 -36.87 -7.04
C LYS A 439 4.62 -36.85 -6.25
N PHE A 440 5.39 -35.77 -6.34
CA PHE A 440 6.67 -35.55 -5.65
C PHE A 440 6.59 -34.50 -4.52
N SER A 441 5.39 -34.05 -4.16
CA SER A 441 5.20 -33.08 -3.08
C SER A 441 5.43 -33.70 -1.70
N THR A 442 6.12 -32.95 -0.84
CA THR A 442 6.29 -33.28 0.57
C THR A 442 5.13 -32.79 1.46
N SER A 443 3.99 -32.39 0.88
CA SER A 443 2.84 -31.92 1.66
C SER A 443 2.34 -33.01 2.63
N PRO A 444 2.03 -32.66 3.90
CA PRO A 444 1.42 -33.59 4.86
C PRO A 444 -0.07 -33.85 4.57
N PHE A 445 -0.74 -32.99 3.80
CA PHE A 445 -2.16 -33.10 3.44
C PHE A 445 -2.34 -33.56 1.97
N ASN A 446 -3.58 -33.75 1.52
CA ASN A 446 -3.90 -34.13 0.14
C ASN A 446 -3.84 -32.97 -0.88
N PHE A 447 -3.31 -31.81 -0.49
CA PHE A 447 -3.19 -30.60 -1.31
C PHE A 447 -1.83 -29.91 -1.15
N ASP A 448 -1.45 -29.10 -2.15
CA ASP A 448 -0.36 -28.13 -2.06
C ASP A 448 -0.94 -26.71 -2.04
N VAL A 449 -0.37 -25.81 -1.24
CA VAL A 449 -0.67 -24.37 -1.24
C VAL A 449 0.44 -23.67 -2.03
N CYS A 450 0.13 -23.22 -3.24
CA CYS A 450 1.08 -22.58 -4.14
C CYS A 450 1.03 -21.06 -4.00
N LEU A 451 2.09 -20.47 -3.43
CA LEU A 451 2.26 -19.01 -3.37
C LEU A 451 3.00 -18.54 -4.63
N LEU A 452 2.40 -17.60 -5.38
CA LEU A 452 2.88 -17.18 -6.70
C LEU A 452 3.69 -15.88 -6.68
N ASP A 453 3.26 -14.89 -5.90
CA ASP A 453 3.84 -13.54 -5.87
C ASP A 453 4.82 -13.38 -4.70
N HIS A 454 5.95 -12.73 -4.98
CA HIS A 454 6.96 -12.40 -3.97
C HIS A 454 7.43 -10.93 -4.03
N GLY A 455 6.67 -10.04 -4.66
CA GLY A 455 7.02 -8.62 -4.81
C GLY A 455 6.98 -7.81 -3.49
N GLN A 456 6.05 -8.13 -2.59
CA GLN A 456 5.87 -7.42 -1.31
C GLN A 456 6.35 -8.26 -0.11
N TYR A 457 7.65 -8.19 0.17
CA TYR A 457 8.29 -8.82 1.33
C TYR A 457 8.93 -7.78 2.25
N PHE A 458 8.85 -8.02 3.55
CA PHE A 458 9.39 -7.13 4.58
C PHE A 458 10.15 -7.90 5.66
N ASP A 459 11.27 -7.33 6.10
CA ASP A 459 12.01 -7.79 7.27
C ASP A 459 11.55 -7.06 8.54
N ILE A 460 11.30 -7.84 9.60
CA ILE A 460 10.97 -7.39 10.96
C ILE A 460 12.23 -7.52 11.83
N PRO A 461 12.68 -6.45 12.52
CA PRO A 461 13.74 -6.56 13.53
C PRO A 461 13.38 -7.56 14.62
N ASP A 462 14.36 -8.36 15.07
CA ASP A 462 14.12 -9.43 16.07
C ASP A 462 13.45 -8.90 17.34
N ASP A 463 13.91 -7.76 17.87
CA ASP A 463 13.32 -7.12 19.05
C ASP A 463 11.83 -6.81 18.84
N LEU A 464 11.45 -6.23 17.69
CA LEU A 464 10.06 -5.88 17.39
C LEU A 464 9.20 -7.15 17.25
N ARG A 465 9.74 -8.18 16.60
CA ARG A 465 9.08 -9.47 16.39
C ARG A 465 8.81 -10.22 17.71
N VAL A 466 9.80 -10.28 18.60
CA VAL A 466 9.69 -10.96 19.90
C VAL A 466 8.77 -10.18 20.83
N ASN A 467 8.88 -8.86 20.90
CA ASN A 467 7.94 -8.03 21.65
C ASN A 467 6.50 -8.14 21.11
N TYR A 468 6.31 -8.27 19.80
CA TYR A 468 4.99 -8.51 19.21
C TYR A 468 4.45 -9.91 19.52
N ALA A 469 5.30 -10.93 19.56
CA ALA A 469 4.91 -12.26 20.03
C ALA A 469 4.48 -12.25 21.51
N HIS A 470 5.19 -11.53 22.38
CA HIS A 470 4.79 -11.32 23.78
C HIS A 470 3.46 -10.56 23.89
N PHE A 471 3.28 -9.50 23.11
CA PHE A 471 2.03 -8.76 23.05
C PHE A 471 0.87 -9.70 22.71
N TRP A 472 1.03 -10.50 21.65
CA TRP A 472 0.02 -11.47 21.21
C TRP A 472 -0.35 -12.50 22.28
N LEU A 473 0.64 -13.04 23.00
CA LEU A 473 0.41 -13.95 24.12
C LEU A 473 -0.34 -13.27 25.29
N SER A 474 -0.12 -11.97 25.51
CA SER A 474 -0.85 -11.21 26.55
C SER A 474 -2.33 -10.97 26.20
N LEU A 475 -2.70 -10.94 24.91
CA LEU A 475 -4.09 -10.88 24.45
C LEU A 475 -4.84 -12.22 24.59
N ILE A 476 -4.12 -13.34 24.52
CA ILE A 476 -4.66 -14.70 24.73
C ILE A 476 -4.98 -14.97 26.20
N LYS A 477 -4.21 -14.40 27.14
CA LYS A 477 -4.51 -14.47 28.58
C LYS A 477 -5.82 -13.74 28.90
N LYS A 478 -6.55 -14.21 29.93
CA LYS A 478 -7.72 -13.49 30.47
C LYS A 478 -7.32 -12.13 31.06
N SER A 479 -8.25 -11.17 31.02
CA SER A 479 -8.11 -9.85 31.63
C SER A 479 -7.96 -9.96 33.14
N SER A 480 -6.92 -9.31 33.64
CA SER A 480 -6.58 -9.16 35.05
C SER A 480 -5.64 -7.95 35.13
N LYS A 481 -5.59 -7.24 36.25
CA LYS A 481 -4.69 -6.09 36.41
C LYS A 481 -3.27 -6.30 35.86
N LYS A 482 -2.62 -7.42 36.20
CA LYS A 482 -1.28 -7.77 35.70
C LYS A 482 -1.24 -7.97 34.17
N THR A 483 -2.25 -8.60 33.57
CA THR A 483 -2.27 -8.80 32.12
C THR A 483 -2.62 -7.53 31.36
N THR A 484 -3.42 -6.61 31.92
CA THR A 484 -3.61 -5.26 31.37
C THR A 484 -2.30 -4.47 31.39
N GLU A 485 -1.54 -4.53 32.49
CA GLU A 485 -0.20 -3.91 32.60
C GLU A 485 0.78 -4.51 31.57
N GLU A 486 0.83 -5.84 31.42
CA GLU A 486 1.64 -6.51 30.37
C GLU A 486 1.23 -6.07 28.95
N ARG A 487 -0.09 -6.03 28.65
CA ARG A 487 -0.61 -5.60 27.35
C ARG A 487 -0.19 -4.16 27.04
N ARG A 488 -0.39 -3.22 27.97
CA ARG A 488 0.00 -1.79 27.81
C ARG A 488 1.51 -1.64 27.64
N TYR A 489 2.31 -2.38 28.41
CA TYR A 489 3.77 -2.38 28.31
C TYR A 489 4.26 -2.82 26.92
N TYR A 490 3.81 -3.98 26.43
CA TYR A 490 4.24 -4.45 25.11
C TYR A 490 3.66 -3.61 23.97
N ALA A 491 2.42 -3.09 24.09
CA ALA A 491 1.85 -2.14 23.12
C ALA A 491 2.73 -0.90 22.93
N LYS A 492 3.28 -0.35 24.03
CA LYS A 492 4.23 0.75 24.01
C LYS A 492 5.54 0.38 23.29
N LEU A 493 6.06 -0.83 23.49
CA LEU A 493 7.27 -1.31 22.81
C LEU A 493 7.07 -1.58 21.32
N VAL A 494 5.93 -2.14 20.89
CA VAL A 494 5.71 -2.53 19.49
C VAL A 494 5.16 -1.41 18.63
N GLY A 495 4.33 -0.53 19.20
CA GLY A 495 3.66 0.54 18.48
C GLY A 495 4.17 1.96 18.78
N ASN A 496 5.07 2.14 19.77
CA ASN A 496 5.45 3.46 20.27
C ASN A 496 4.23 4.33 20.68
N ILE A 497 3.24 3.68 21.31
CA ILE A 497 1.94 4.24 21.66
C ILE A 497 1.87 4.56 23.17
N ASP A 498 1.21 5.67 23.53
CA ASP A 498 0.91 6.03 24.92
C ASP A 498 -0.39 5.38 25.44
N GLU A 499 -0.59 5.38 26.76
CA GLU A 499 -1.61 4.54 27.41
C GLU A 499 -3.05 4.82 26.99
N ASP A 500 -3.36 6.06 26.60
CA ASP A 500 -4.67 6.50 26.11
C ASP A 500 -5.03 5.89 24.75
N MET A 501 -4.01 5.53 23.97
CA MET A 501 -4.11 5.09 22.59
C MET A 501 -4.02 3.56 22.44
N TYR A 502 -3.73 2.84 23.54
CA TYR A 502 -3.74 1.37 23.63
C TYR A 502 -5.01 0.70 23.03
N PRO A 503 -6.24 1.16 23.34
CA PRO A 503 -7.45 0.42 22.95
C PRO A 503 -7.66 0.41 21.43
N PHE A 504 -7.18 1.43 20.72
CA PHE A 504 -7.24 1.48 19.26
C PHE A 504 -6.32 0.44 18.60
N LEU A 505 -5.12 0.22 19.16
CA LEU A 505 -4.21 -0.84 18.68
C LEU A 505 -4.78 -2.24 18.99
N GLU A 506 -5.36 -2.43 20.18
CA GLU A 506 -6.07 -3.68 20.54
C GLU A 506 -7.22 -3.95 19.57
N SER A 507 -8.06 -2.94 19.28
CA SER A 507 -9.16 -3.05 18.32
C SER A 507 -8.70 -3.34 16.90
N ALA A 508 -7.59 -2.73 16.44
CA ALA A 508 -7.03 -2.96 15.12
C ALA A 508 -6.51 -4.41 14.94
N ILE A 509 -5.88 -4.99 15.97
CA ILE A 509 -5.32 -6.35 15.91
C ILE A 509 -6.41 -7.41 16.07
N THR A 510 -7.33 -7.22 17.03
CA THR A 510 -8.39 -8.19 17.33
C THR A 510 -9.54 -8.14 16.33
N GLY A 511 -9.78 -6.99 15.68
CA GLY A 511 -10.87 -6.75 14.75
C GLY A 511 -12.23 -6.49 15.42
N GLN A 512 -12.28 -6.37 16.75
CA GLN A 512 -13.49 -6.11 17.55
C GLN A 512 -13.23 -4.98 18.57
N ILE A 513 -14.28 -4.55 19.28
CA ILE A 513 -14.14 -3.55 20.36
C ILE A 513 -13.26 -4.10 21.49
N ASN A 514 -12.40 -3.22 22.01
CA ASN A 514 -11.70 -3.24 23.30
C ASN A 514 -12.16 -4.36 24.26
N MET A 515 -11.20 -5.17 24.72
CA MET A 515 -11.45 -6.17 25.74
C MET A 515 -11.91 -5.54 27.07
N ALA A 516 -12.54 -6.35 27.91
CA ALA A 516 -12.89 -5.92 29.27
C ALA A 516 -11.63 -5.48 30.03
N ASP A 517 -11.68 -4.29 30.65
CA ASP A 517 -10.64 -3.73 31.52
C ASP A 517 -11.31 -3.11 32.74
N GLU A 518 -10.62 -3.05 33.87
CA GLU A 518 -11.16 -2.55 35.15
C GLU A 518 -11.52 -1.04 35.10
N THR A 519 -11.06 -0.35 34.06
CA THR A 519 -11.30 1.08 33.78
C THR A 519 -12.47 1.35 32.83
N ASN A 520 -13.04 0.30 32.22
CA ASN A 520 -14.12 0.43 31.23
C ASN A 520 -15.50 0.48 31.93
N ASP A 521 -16.27 1.54 31.70
CA ASP A 521 -17.64 1.65 32.21
C ASP A 521 -18.55 0.54 31.61
N PRO A 522 -19.19 -0.30 32.44
CA PRO A 522 -20.15 -1.32 31.97
C PRO A 522 -21.45 -0.74 31.38
N SER A 523 -21.72 0.56 31.52
CA SER A 523 -22.94 1.19 30.98
C SER A 523 -22.96 1.33 29.46
N TYR A 524 -21.80 1.31 28.80
CA TYR A 524 -21.68 1.57 27.36
C TYR A 524 -21.57 0.28 26.53
N GLY A 525 -22.73 -0.20 26.08
CA GLY A 525 -22.89 -1.30 25.13
C GLY A 525 -23.51 -2.56 25.76
N ASP A 526 -24.67 -2.95 25.23
CA ASP A 526 -25.57 -4.01 25.74
C ASP A 526 -25.04 -5.45 25.50
N GLY A 527 -23.73 -5.67 25.69
CA GLY A 527 -23.07 -6.92 25.36
C GLY A 527 -21.87 -7.23 26.25
N VAL A 528 -21.78 -8.49 26.70
CA VAL A 528 -20.67 -8.98 27.53
C VAL A 528 -19.36 -8.89 26.73
N ARG A 529 -18.47 -7.99 27.15
CA ARG A 529 -17.17 -7.82 26.50
C ARG A 529 -16.23 -9.01 26.78
N PRO A 530 -15.43 -9.45 25.80
CA PRO A 530 -14.52 -10.58 25.93
C PRO A 530 -13.36 -10.27 26.90
N THR A 531 -12.98 -11.23 27.75
CA THR A 531 -11.80 -11.07 28.64
C THR A 531 -10.50 -11.55 27.98
N SER A 532 -10.61 -12.40 26.96
CA SER A 532 -9.50 -13.00 26.22
C SER A 532 -9.86 -13.23 24.76
N LEU A 533 -8.83 -13.28 23.92
CA LEU A 533 -8.98 -13.58 22.49
C LEU A 533 -9.59 -14.99 22.21
N LEU A 534 -9.50 -15.92 23.17
CA LEU A 534 -10.11 -17.25 23.09
C LEU A 534 -11.63 -17.24 23.37
N GLU A 535 -12.13 -16.25 24.10
CA GLU A 535 -13.57 -16.03 24.31
C GLU A 535 -14.20 -15.31 23.11
N LEU A 536 -13.42 -14.45 22.42
CA LEU A 536 -13.84 -13.75 21.19
C LEU A 536 -14.46 -14.70 20.15
N GLY A 537 -13.78 -15.81 19.87
CA GLY A 537 -14.25 -16.81 18.91
C GLY A 537 -15.19 -17.88 19.49
N LYS A 538 -15.90 -17.60 20.59
CA LYS A 538 -17.03 -18.43 21.07
C LYS A 538 -18.40 -17.81 20.76
N GLY A 539 -18.48 -16.49 20.65
CA GLY A 539 -19.71 -15.79 20.30
C GLY A 539 -19.92 -15.73 18.79
N SER A 540 -21.08 -16.16 18.31
CA SER A 540 -21.58 -15.83 16.99
C SER A 540 -22.11 -14.39 16.99
N MET A 541 -21.22 -13.41 17.19
CA MET A 541 -21.53 -12.02 16.90
C MET A 541 -21.62 -11.91 15.38
N ASP A 542 -22.82 -11.67 14.87
CA ASP A 542 -23.09 -11.51 13.44
C ASP A 542 -22.08 -10.51 12.81
N ASP A 543 -21.40 -10.92 11.74
CA ASP A 543 -20.37 -10.08 11.07
C ASP A 543 -20.94 -8.71 10.67
N ASN A 544 -22.26 -8.65 10.39
CA ASN A 544 -22.99 -7.43 10.10
C ASN A 544 -23.06 -6.49 11.33
N GLN A 545 -23.15 -7.02 12.56
CA GLN A 545 -23.08 -6.23 13.79
C GLN A 545 -21.67 -5.68 14.03
N VAL A 546 -20.62 -6.48 13.83
CA VAL A 546 -19.22 -6.01 13.94
C VAL A 546 -18.95 -4.91 12.91
N GLY A 547 -19.42 -5.07 11.67
CA GLY A 547 -19.30 -4.08 10.60
C GLY A 547 -20.05 -2.76 10.87
N LYS A 548 -21.23 -2.82 11.51
CA LYS A 548 -22.01 -1.65 11.97
C LYS A 548 -21.38 -0.97 13.19
N LEU A 549 -20.88 -1.76 14.13
CA LEU A 549 -20.26 -1.29 15.37
C LEU A 549 -18.91 -0.59 15.11
N ARG A 550 -18.11 -1.14 14.19
CA ARG A 550 -16.89 -0.49 13.67
C ARG A 550 -17.19 0.80 12.91
N ALA A 551 -18.29 0.85 12.15
CA ALA A 551 -18.74 2.11 11.53
C ALA A 551 -19.11 3.16 12.58
N ALA A 552 -19.99 2.82 13.53
CA ALA A 552 -20.44 3.72 14.59
C ALA A 552 -19.31 4.26 15.49
N MET A 553 -18.17 3.55 15.57
CA MET A 553 -16.96 4.05 16.25
C MET A 553 -16.06 4.89 15.34
N MET A 554 -15.83 4.49 14.09
CA MET A 554 -15.07 5.30 13.12
C MET A 554 -15.82 6.61 12.75
N GLU A 555 -17.11 6.72 13.03
CA GLU A 555 -17.93 7.92 12.86
C GLU A 555 -17.87 8.90 14.07
N ARG A 556 -17.05 8.63 15.09
CA ARG A 556 -16.73 9.62 16.14
C ARG A 556 -15.56 10.48 15.65
N ASP A 557 -15.75 11.80 15.60
CA ASP A 557 -14.76 12.76 15.06
C ASP A 557 -13.36 12.58 15.67
N ASP A 558 -13.29 12.47 17.00
CA ASP A 558 -12.03 12.29 17.73
C ASP A 558 -11.31 10.97 17.37
N LEU A 559 -12.07 9.89 17.08
CA LEU A 559 -11.50 8.58 16.75
C LEU A 559 -10.76 8.60 15.41
N ILE A 560 -11.27 9.30 14.41
CA ILE A 560 -10.58 9.40 13.10
C ILE A 560 -9.21 10.06 13.29
N VAL A 561 -9.17 11.16 14.05
CA VAL A 561 -7.92 11.89 14.37
C VAL A 561 -6.97 10.99 15.16
N SER A 562 -7.46 10.32 16.21
CA SER A 562 -6.67 9.34 16.97
C SER A 562 -6.13 8.21 16.10
N ILE A 563 -6.90 7.63 15.17
CA ILE A 563 -6.39 6.53 14.33
C ILE A 563 -5.36 7.05 13.30
N PHE A 564 -5.51 8.27 12.76
CA PHE A 564 -4.43 8.89 11.96
C PHE A 564 -3.16 9.13 12.79
N GLU A 565 -3.29 9.52 14.06
CA GLU A 565 -2.16 9.61 14.98
C GLU A 565 -1.54 8.24 15.29
N LEU A 566 -2.34 7.18 15.42
CA LEU A 566 -1.85 5.80 15.56
C LEU A 566 -1.08 5.35 14.31
N LEU A 567 -1.57 5.63 13.10
CA LEU A 567 -0.83 5.36 11.86
C LEU A 567 0.49 6.14 11.77
N ARG A 568 0.58 7.30 12.44
CA ARG A 568 1.79 8.14 12.50
C ARG A 568 2.81 7.63 13.52
N THR A 569 2.38 7.07 14.64
CA THR A 569 3.29 6.58 15.71
C THR A 569 3.73 5.13 15.50
N VAL A 570 2.86 4.29 14.96
CA VAL A 570 3.12 2.86 14.77
C VAL A 570 4.21 2.62 13.71
N PRO A 571 5.22 1.77 13.99
CA PRO A 571 6.23 1.40 13.01
C PRO A 571 5.62 0.82 11.73
N LYS A 572 6.08 1.27 10.56
CA LYS A 572 5.58 0.83 9.23
C LYS A 572 5.54 -0.71 9.07
N ARG A 573 6.49 -1.43 9.69
CA ARG A 573 6.50 -2.90 9.71
C ARG A 573 5.32 -3.50 10.45
N LEU A 574 4.86 -2.90 11.56
CA LEU A 574 3.67 -3.36 12.27
C LEU A 574 2.40 -3.08 11.44
N LEU A 575 2.30 -1.93 10.74
CA LEU A 575 1.19 -1.67 9.80
C LEU A 575 1.07 -2.75 8.71
N MET A 576 2.20 -3.25 8.18
CA MET A 576 2.19 -4.34 7.19
C MET A 576 1.80 -5.69 7.80
N ILE A 577 2.09 -5.94 9.08
CA ILE A 577 1.60 -7.12 9.82
C ILE A 577 0.08 -7.02 10.06
N LEU A 578 -0.46 -5.82 10.32
CA LEU A 578 -1.91 -5.58 10.42
C LEU A 578 -2.59 -5.86 9.07
N LYS A 579 -2.06 -5.32 7.97
CA LYS A 579 -2.53 -5.60 6.60
C LYS A 579 -2.56 -7.11 6.32
N LEU A 580 -1.48 -7.83 6.62
CA LEU A 580 -1.42 -9.29 6.50
C LEU A 580 -2.52 -9.97 7.34
N SER A 581 -2.68 -9.58 8.60
CA SER A 581 -3.68 -10.18 9.51
C SER A 581 -5.11 -9.98 9.02
N ASP A 582 -5.43 -8.81 8.45
CA ASP A 582 -6.72 -8.51 7.84
C ASP A 582 -6.95 -9.31 6.55
N LEU A 583 -5.94 -9.45 5.69
CA LEU A 583 -6.01 -10.30 4.49
C LEU A 583 -6.23 -11.77 4.85
N GLN A 584 -5.57 -12.28 5.89
CA GLN A 584 -5.80 -13.64 6.40
C GLN A 584 -7.23 -13.83 6.93
N ARG A 585 -7.80 -12.84 7.62
CA ARG A 585 -9.20 -12.90 8.11
C ARG A 585 -10.19 -12.92 6.94
N SER A 586 -9.99 -12.08 5.92
CA SER A 586 -10.79 -12.07 4.70
C SER A 586 -10.73 -13.39 3.92
N LEU A 587 -9.54 -14.01 3.88
CA LEU A 587 -9.32 -15.31 3.26
C LEU A 587 -10.02 -16.47 4.01
N ASP A 588 -9.97 -16.48 5.35
CA ASP A 588 -10.70 -17.46 6.17
C ASP A 588 -12.23 -17.32 6.01
N GLN A 589 -12.75 -16.09 6.01
CA GLN A 589 -14.16 -15.81 5.71
C GLN A 589 -14.55 -16.30 4.29
N SER A 590 -13.69 -16.12 3.30
CA SER A 590 -13.91 -16.56 1.91
C SER A 590 -13.98 -18.08 1.74
N LEU A 591 -13.33 -18.83 2.65
CA LEU A 591 -13.38 -20.30 2.77
C LEU A 591 -14.63 -20.80 3.55
N ALA A 592 -15.39 -19.89 4.17
CA ALA A 592 -16.59 -20.14 4.95
C ALA A 592 -16.42 -21.24 6.04
N THR A 593 -15.27 -21.26 6.71
CA THR A 593 -14.80 -22.37 7.57
C THR A 593 -15.80 -22.76 8.68
N THR A 594 -15.81 -24.04 9.07
CA THR A 594 -16.73 -24.55 10.11
C THR A 594 -16.18 -24.39 11.53
N HIS A 595 -15.07 -23.67 11.67
CA HIS A 595 -14.43 -23.36 12.94
C HIS A 595 -14.45 -21.84 13.16
N GLY A 596 -14.64 -21.38 14.40
CA GLY A 596 -14.57 -19.95 14.68
C GLY A 596 -13.15 -19.40 14.55
N GLN A 597 -13.04 -18.08 14.36
CA GLN A 597 -11.76 -17.33 14.23
C GLN A 597 -10.76 -17.62 15.38
N SER A 598 -11.26 -18.07 16.54
CA SER A 598 -10.45 -18.57 17.66
C SER A 598 -9.43 -19.65 17.27
N ARG A 599 -9.65 -20.43 16.19
CA ARG A 599 -8.72 -21.49 15.74
C ARG A 599 -7.42 -20.89 15.21
N ILE A 600 -7.52 -19.84 14.40
CA ILE A 600 -6.40 -19.08 13.86
C ILE A 600 -5.62 -18.44 15.01
N PHE A 601 -6.33 -17.88 15.99
CA PHE A 601 -5.70 -17.28 17.17
C PHE A 601 -4.89 -18.29 18.00
N VAL A 602 -5.37 -19.53 18.15
CA VAL A 602 -4.61 -20.62 18.79
C VAL A 602 -3.35 -20.98 17.99
N ILE A 603 -3.43 -21.05 16.64
CA ILE A 603 -2.26 -21.30 15.79
C ILE A 603 -1.23 -20.19 15.98
N VAL A 604 -1.63 -18.93 15.83
CA VAL A 604 -0.76 -17.77 16.02
C VAL A 604 -0.09 -17.80 17.39
N ALA A 605 -0.85 -18.04 18.47
CA ALA A 605 -0.32 -18.12 19.83
C ALA A 605 0.76 -19.22 20.00
N ARG A 606 0.63 -20.37 19.35
CA ARG A 606 1.67 -21.43 19.36
C ARG A 606 2.95 -20.97 18.67
N TYR A 607 2.85 -20.23 17.56
CA TYR A 607 4.00 -19.65 16.87
C TYR A 607 4.65 -18.53 17.69
N CYS A 608 3.87 -17.67 18.35
CA CYS A 608 4.37 -16.65 19.28
C CYS A 608 5.12 -17.27 20.46
N SER A 609 4.55 -18.30 21.11
CA SER A 609 5.20 -19.03 22.21
C SER A 609 6.53 -19.65 21.78
N LYS A 610 6.58 -20.25 20.58
CA LYS A 610 7.81 -20.79 19.99
C LYS A 610 8.84 -19.70 19.66
N ALA A 611 8.42 -18.52 19.20
CA ALA A 611 9.31 -17.39 18.91
C ALA A 611 9.99 -16.87 20.19
N VAL A 612 9.19 -16.62 21.24
CA VAL A 612 9.67 -16.22 22.57
C VAL A 612 10.67 -17.24 23.13
N TRP A 613 10.36 -18.54 23.03
CA TRP A 613 11.25 -19.61 23.48
C TRP A 613 12.58 -19.66 22.71
N GLN A 614 12.55 -19.45 21.38
CA GLN A 614 13.76 -19.41 20.56
C GLN A 614 14.67 -18.22 20.91
N ASP A 615 14.10 -17.06 21.23
CA ASP A 615 14.85 -15.89 21.66
C ASP A 615 15.42 -16.05 23.08
N GLU A 616 14.63 -16.57 24.02
CA GLU A 616 15.08 -16.92 25.37
C GLU A 616 16.28 -17.89 25.33
N ILE A 617 16.22 -18.97 24.52
CA ILE A 617 17.37 -19.87 24.32
C ILE A 617 18.58 -19.10 23.77
N ARG A 618 18.38 -18.19 22.82
CA ARG A 618 19.46 -17.42 22.19
C ARG A 618 20.13 -16.48 23.21
N SER A 619 19.35 -15.77 24.01
CA SER A 619 19.78 -14.92 25.12
C SER A 619 20.53 -15.72 26.21
N ILE A 620 20.01 -16.90 26.56
CA ILE A 620 20.65 -17.83 27.50
C ILE A 620 21.99 -18.31 26.96
N ARG A 621 22.08 -18.69 25.68
CA ARG A 621 23.33 -19.12 25.03
C ARG A 621 24.36 -18.00 24.96
N SER A 622 23.97 -16.76 24.68
CA SER A 622 24.92 -15.63 24.66
C SER A 622 25.45 -15.31 26.06
N THR A 623 24.58 -15.37 27.08
CA THR A 623 24.97 -15.17 28.48
C THR A 623 25.88 -16.29 28.97
N LEU A 624 25.59 -17.54 28.59
CA LEU A 624 26.40 -18.72 28.89
C LEU A 624 27.82 -18.61 28.28
N ALA A 625 27.91 -18.09 27.05
CA ALA A 625 29.19 -17.89 26.36
C ALA A 625 30.04 -16.75 26.96
N GLN A 626 29.41 -15.77 27.61
CA GLN A 626 30.10 -14.63 28.24
C GLN A 626 30.45 -14.88 29.71
N ASN A 627 29.53 -15.45 30.48
CA ASN A 627 29.60 -15.52 31.95
C ASN A 627 29.70 -16.95 32.50
N GLY A 628 29.70 -17.97 31.63
CA GLY A 628 29.73 -19.38 32.02
C GLY A 628 28.43 -19.90 32.64
N LEU A 629 28.48 -21.12 33.17
CA LEU A 629 27.36 -21.77 33.86
C LEU A 629 27.11 -21.09 35.22
N SER A 630 25.97 -20.42 35.36
CA SER A 630 25.50 -19.86 36.63
C SER A 630 24.12 -20.41 37.00
N LEU A 631 23.85 -20.53 38.30
CA LEU A 631 22.58 -21.01 38.84
C LEU A 631 21.39 -20.15 38.38
N SER A 632 21.61 -18.85 38.17
CA SER A 632 20.59 -17.94 37.61
C SER A 632 20.24 -18.27 36.15
N VAL A 633 21.24 -18.61 35.35
CA VAL A 633 21.07 -19.01 33.94
C VAL A 633 20.36 -20.37 33.85
N ALA A 634 20.73 -21.33 34.70
CA ALA A 634 20.05 -22.62 34.80
C ALA A 634 18.58 -22.45 35.24
N ARG A 635 18.31 -21.61 36.25
CA ARG A 635 16.95 -21.30 36.70
C ARG A 635 16.11 -20.62 35.60
N ARG A 636 16.70 -19.67 34.87
CA ARG A 636 16.05 -19.02 33.71
C ARG A 636 15.71 -20.05 32.64
N PHE A 637 16.64 -20.92 32.27
CA PHE A 637 16.39 -22.00 31.29
C PHE A 637 15.24 -22.92 31.70
N VAL A 638 15.21 -23.37 32.95
CA VAL A 638 14.12 -24.23 33.46
C VAL A 638 12.78 -23.50 33.47
N SER A 639 12.75 -22.21 33.85
CA SER A 639 11.53 -21.39 33.80
C SER A 639 11.02 -21.23 32.37
N SER A 640 11.87 -20.77 31.44
CA SER A 640 11.50 -20.54 30.05
C SER A 640 11.09 -21.85 29.34
N LEU A 641 11.69 -22.99 29.72
CA LEU A 641 11.28 -24.32 29.24
C LEU A 641 9.89 -24.71 29.77
N TRP A 642 9.63 -24.48 31.05
CA TRP A 642 8.33 -24.74 31.68
C TRP A 642 7.23 -23.86 31.09
N ASP A 643 7.50 -22.57 30.86
CA ASP A 643 6.54 -21.65 30.24
C ASP A 643 6.22 -22.09 28.81
N TYR A 644 7.22 -22.50 28.03
CA TYR A 644 7.01 -23.03 26.67
C TYR A 644 6.22 -24.34 26.66
N THR A 645 6.55 -25.31 27.53
CA THR A 645 5.83 -26.59 27.58
C THR A 645 4.38 -26.42 28.06
N TYR A 646 4.16 -25.57 29.07
CA TYR A 646 2.83 -25.18 29.54
C TYR A 646 1.99 -24.59 28.40
N TRP A 647 2.49 -23.54 27.73
CA TRP A 647 1.77 -22.90 26.62
C TRP A 647 1.48 -23.87 25.47
N ASN A 648 2.48 -24.65 25.04
CA ASN A 648 2.33 -25.58 23.92
C ASN A 648 1.35 -26.73 24.25
N MET A 649 1.34 -27.22 25.50
CA MET A 649 0.40 -28.25 25.95
C MET A 649 -1.03 -27.69 26.08
N THR A 650 -1.21 -26.55 26.76
CA THR A 650 -2.53 -25.93 26.96
C THR A 650 -3.17 -25.53 25.63
N LEU A 651 -2.42 -24.88 24.73
CA LEU A 651 -2.93 -24.53 23.40
C LEU A 651 -3.21 -25.78 22.54
N GLY A 652 -2.39 -26.84 22.67
CA GLY A 652 -2.61 -28.12 22.00
C GLY A 652 -3.90 -28.83 22.43
N LEU A 653 -4.25 -28.76 23.73
CA LEU A 653 -5.52 -29.29 24.24
C LEU A 653 -6.73 -28.49 23.73
N VAL A 654 -6.63 -27.15 23.69
CA VAL A 654 -7.66 -26.28 23.10
C VAL A 654 -7.85 -26.60 21.60
N GLU A 655 -6.75 -26.69 20.85
CA GLU A 655 -6.72 -27.07 19.45
C GLU A 655 -7.42 -28.41 19.18
N TYR A 656 -7.10 -29.45 19.96
CA TYR A 656 -7.76 -30.76 19.86
C TYR A 656 -9.28 -30.68 20.10
N GLY A 657 -9.71 -29.96 21.13
CA GLY A 657 -11.14 -29.75 21.43
C GLY A 657 -11.88 -28.99 20.32
N MET A 658 -11.22 -28.03 19.69
CA MET A 658 -11.77 -27.29 18.55
C MET A 658 -11.91 -28.16 17.30
N ASP A 659 -10.90 -28.97 16.98
CA ASP A 659 -10.94 -29.87 15.81
C ASP A 659 -11.93 -31.04 16.00
N LEU A 660 -12.26 -31.40 17.25
CA LEU A 660 -13.37 -32.30 17.57
C LEU A 660 -14.72 -31.61 17.35
N ARG A 661 -14.92 -30.39 17.87
CA ARG A 661 -16.16 -29.61 17.68
C ARG A 661 -16.43 -29.33 16.19
N ALA A 662 -15.41 -28.99 15.42
CA ALA A 662 -15.52 -28.74 13.99
C ALA A 662 -15.96 -30.00 13.22
N ARG A 663 -15.46 -31.19 13.59
CA ARG A 663 -15.93 -32.47 13.04
C ARG A 663 -17.40 -32.74 13.35
N VAL A 664 -17.84 -32.51 14.59
CA VAL A 664 -19.26 -32.65 14.98
C VAL A 664 -20.16 -31.70 14.18
N ILE A 665 -19.76 -30.43 14.01
CA ILE A 665 -20.50 -29.46 13.18
C ILE A 665 -20.57 -29.92 11.72
N LYS A 666 -19.45 -30.38 11.14
CA LYS A 666 -19.41 -30.88 9.76
C LYS A 666 -20.30 -32.11 9.55
N MET A 667 -20.35 -33.03 10.53
CA MET A 667 -21.30 -34.16 10.53
C MET A 667 -22.74 -33.68 10.64
N SER A 668 -23.04 -32.70 11.50
CA SER A 668 -24.39 -32.13 11.66
C SER A 668 -24.90 -31.49 10.36
N LEU A 669 -24.05 -30.72 9.67
CA LEU A 669 -24.38 -30.11 8.37
C LEU A 669 -24.61 -31.17 7.29
N TRP A 670 -23.79 -32.23 7.26
CA TRP A 670 -23.97 -33.33 6.33
C TRP A 670 -25.30 -34.08 6.57
N ILE A 671 -25.65 -34.37 7.83
CA ILE A 671 -26.94 -34.99 8.20
C ILE A 671 -28.13 -34.08 7.80
N HIS A 672 -28.01 -32.77 7.99
CA HIS A 672 -29.07 -31.81 7.63
C HIS A 672 -29.28 -31.71 6.12
N GLY A 673 -28.20 -31.61 5.34
CA GLY A 673 -28.27 -31.62 3.87
C GLY A 673 -28.82 -32.94 3.32
N LEU A 674 -28.47 -34.08 3.95
CA LEU A 674 -29.02 -35.39 3.62
C LEU A 674 -30.54 -35.43 3.77
N GLY A 675 -31.06 -34.82 4.85
CA GLY A 675 -32.50 -34.72 5.11
C GLY A 675 -33.26 -33.75 4.20
N LYS A 676 -32.58 -32.82 3.52
CA LYS A 676 -33.21 -31.85 2.60
C LYS A 676 -33.21 -32.28 1.12
N GLY A 677 -32.13 -32.90 0.65
CA GLY A 677 -31.92 -33.19 -0.78
C GLY A 677 -31.04 -34.41 -1.09
N GLY A 678 -30.82 -35.28 -0.11
CA GLY A 678 -30.01 -36.49 -0.29
C GLY A 678 -28.50 -36.23 -0.37
N LEU A 679 -27.75 -37.23 -0.86
CA LEU A 679 -26.28 -37.28 -0.76
C LEU A 679 -25.57 -36.07 -1.36
N LYS A 680 -26.01 -35.59 -2.54
CA LYS A 680 -25.37 -34.46 -3.22
C LYS A 680 -25.51 -33.17 -2.41
N GLU A 681 -26.67 -32.94 -1.79
CA GLU A 681 -26.94 -31.75 -0.98
C GLU A 681 -26.25 -31.83 0.39
N ALA A 682 -26.12 -33.03 0.97
CA ALA A 682 -25.30 -33.29 2.15
C ALA A 682 -23.82 -32.88 1.95
N GLU A 683 -23.26 -33.21 0.79
CA GLU A 683 -21.89 -32.82 0.44
C GLU A 683 -21.75 -31.32 0.14
N ASP A 684 -22.70 -30.72 -0.59
CA ASP A 684 -22.69 -29.28 -0.91
C ASP A 684 -22.78 -28.42 0.36
N GLU A 685 -23.55 -28.87 1.36
CA GLU A 685 -23.68 -28.19 2.64
C GLU A 685 -22.44 -28.38 3.53
N ALA A 686 -21.85 -29.58 3.56
CA ALA A 686 -20.57 -29.81 4.24
C ALA A 686 -19.40 -29.02 3.60
N ALA A 687 -19.41 -28.84 2.27
CA ALA A 687 -18.50 -27.98 1.52
C ALA A 687 -18.78 -26.47 1.72
N GLY A 688 -19.91 -26.10 2.32
CA GLY A 688 -20.27 -24.70 2.62
C GLY A 688 -20.70 -23.87 1.41
N LEU A 689 -21.02 -24.52 0.29
CA LEU A 689 -21.53 -23.86 -0.91
C LEU A 689 -22.86 -23.15 -0.64
N ARG A 690 -23.65 -23.65 0.32
CA ARG A 690 -24.90 -23.03 0.78
C ARG A 690 -24.65 -21.72 1.54
N THR A 691 -23.77 -21.75 2.54
CA THR A 691 -23.39 -20.57 3.34
C THR A 691 -22.83 -19.44 2.46
N LYS A 692 -22.00 -19.76 1.46
CA LYS A 692 -21.47 -18.76 0.50
C LYS A 692 -22.57 -18.15 -0.39
N ARG A 693 -23.63 -18.89 -0.74
CA ARG A 693 -24.80 -18.35 -1.46
C ARG A 693 -25.64 -17.42 -0.59
N GLU A 694 -25.89 -17.80 0.66
CA GLU A 694 -26.64 -16.98 1.63
C GLU A 694 -25.92 -15.66 1.93
N ILE A 695 -24.59 -15.70 2.15
CA ILE A 695 -23.75 -14.50 2.30
C ILE A 695 -23.81 -13.64 1.01
N GLY A 696 -23.73 -14.25 -0.17
CA GLY A 696 -23.81 -13.55 -1.45
C GLY A 696 -25.15 -12.84 -1.70
N GLN A 697 -26.27 -13.49 -1.38
CA GLN A 697 -27.60 -12.88 -1.48
C GLN A 697 -27.77 -11.71 -0.50
N THR A 698 -27.29 -11.88 0.74
CA THR A 698 -27.31 -10.82 1.76
C THR A 698 -26.45 -9.62 1.37
N ALA A 699 -25.28 -9.85 0.76
CA ALA A 699 -24.40 -8.79 0.28
C ALA A 699 -24.95 -8.03 -0.95
N LEU A 700 -25.80 -8.67 -1.75
CA LEU A 700 -26.48 -8.06 -2.90
C LEU A 700 -27.82 -7.38 -2.56
N GLY A 701 -28.26 -7.44 -1.30
CA GLY A 701 -29.52 -6.84 -0.86
C GLY A 701 -30.78 -7.50 -1.45
N LEU A 702 -30.67 -8.76 -1.91
CA LEU A 702 -31.76 -9.55 -2.46
C LEU A 702 -32.29 -10.50 -1.38
N SER A 703 -33.25 -10.00 -0.60
CA SER A 703 -34.12 -10.78 0.31
C SER A 703 -35.43 -11.15 -0.37
#